data_AF-A0A8J4XY08-F1
#
_entry.id   AF-A0A8J4XY08-F1
#
_cell.length_a   1.000
_cell.length_b   1.000
_cell.length_c   1.000
_cell.angle_alpha   90.00
_cell.angle_beta   90.00
_cell.angle_gamma   90.00
#
_symmetry.space_group_name_H-M   'P 1'
#
loop_
_entity.id
_entity.type
_entity.pdbx_description
1 polymer ?
#
loop_
_entity_poly.entity_id
_entity_poly.type
_entity_poly.pdbx_seq_one_letter_code
_entity_poly.pdbx_strand_id
1 'polypeptide(L)'
;MCQEAAKKDQDSAQKEAKISSLLSQINNLDKEVAELKACRKAQTSQLSDTENIIQQEQTLKMENAQLLEEKNALLQQVESQTVEAEDMQAGQQTALRELGALRGEREQMIATITHKHQESLSYHTEIQRLSQVLTQTGQQHTEEQAALTAQVGEAEAALTESRCLVAGLQEELHALTTTQGELQKNAAEGIVHKTELNGLQKEVESVRAKLSALEQERDQLRLANSRFNTQYQDQSRELTAIKERESRLAVECERLRQHLVVVEESYTAEALKGEEREATLRSTLAKMEEKLNSHSSLFNSASQRATVQAGALQEQLQELSTKRDDAVLRLHTAEEAADQHQHSLDTLQQVLQDFQKNQAREIAEATERTRRKLEEERERTASLSVQLNALKGQLGEAQGGLAAATRLGDQLAKKEQMIVALKAQVSSQEEVSRRARDEVSCLKNTSEGKVEKPLLRNLLVGYFATPIDKRQEVLRIIAEVLDFSTEERSRTGLDSHGTSWLSSIANFLAPPASNMRVTSKVDVLDHTSLSQAFIRFLEDESSPRPQPRLPAVQMAQQTTEKAEKKAQAKAQAANKINPFISSGDTQVPDGDKSPRNSSPLLAAASTPPPLPALAPQQHHIASPLAPPSPLTPGIGNASTGLTPVSTNKYLTNLLTPEAVKSDENANKQPT
;
A
#
# COMPACT_ATOMS: atom_id res chain seq x y z
N MET A 1 101.66 54.86 -54.75
CA MET A 1 101.83 53.41 -55.03
C MET A 1 102.07 52.58 -53.76
N CYS A 2 103.28 52.16 -53.34
CA CYS A 2 103.40 51.13 -52.28
C CYS A 2 102.78 51.49 -50.92
N GLN A 3 102.97 52.72 -50.43
CA GLN A 3 102.32 53.21 -49.20
C GLN A 3 100.79 53.36 -49.32
N GLU A 4 100.28 53.42 -50.55
CA GLU A 4 98.89 53.73 -50.88
C GLU A 4 98.05 52.45 -50.95
N ALA A 5 98.66 51.34 -51.40
CA ALA A 5 98.12 49.99 -51.22
C ALA A 5 98.00 49.65 -49.73
N ALA A 6 99.11 49.73 -48.98
CA ALA A 6 99.13 49.38 -47.55
C ALA A 6 98.09 50.17 -46.71
N LYS A 7 97.87 51.45 -47.02
CA LYS A 7 96.84 52.26 -46.36
C LYS A 7 95.42 51.83 -46.76
N LYS A 8 95.20 51.45 -48.02
CA LYS A 8 93.91 50.94 -48.51
C LYS A 8 93.58 49.57 -47.92
N ASP A 9 94.59 48.73 -47.71
CA ASP A 9 94.46 47.41 -47.07
C ASP A 9 94.17 47.57 -45.57
N GLN A 10 94.84 48.51 -44.88
CA GLN A 10 94.55 48.87 -43.49
C GLN A 10 93.12 49.43 -43.33
N ASP A 11 92.69 50.30 -44.24
CA ASP A 11 91.32 50.80 -44.33
C ASP A 11 90.30 49.67 -44.60
N SER A 12 90.66 48.63 -45.37
CA SER A 12 89.79 47.46 -45.62
C SER A 12 89.66 46.62 -44.36
N ALA A 13 90.79 46.24 -43.74
CA ALA A 13 90.80 45.46 -42.49
C ALA A 13 90.04 46.18 -41.36
N GLN A 14 90.14 47.52 -41.26
CA GLN A 14 89.38 48.29 -40.28
C GLN A 14 87.87 48.34 -40.58
N LYS A 15 87.47 48.34 -41.88
CA LYS A 15 86.07 48.22 -42.29
C LYS A 15 85.54 46.81 -42.02
N GLU A 16 86.30 45.77 -42.35
CA GLU A 16 85.95 44.36 -42.11
C GLU A 16 85.81 44.06 -40.62
N ALA A 17 86.72 44.54 -39.77
CA ALA A 17 86.60 44.44 -38.31
C ALA A 17 85.34 45.15 -37.79
N LYS A 18 84.99 46.33 -38.35
CA LYS A 18 83.78 47.06 -37.97
C LYS A 18 82.50 46.40 -38.47
N ILE A 19 82.52 45.80 -39.66
CA ILE A 19 81.44 44.97 -40.21
C ILE A 19 81.24 43.72 -39.35
N SER A 20 82.31 43.03 -38.95
CA SER A 20 82.26 41.86 -38.07
C SER A 20 81.69 42.22 -36.68
N SER A 21 82.10 43.36 -36.11
CA SER A 21 81.54 43.89 -34.86
C SER A 21 80.05 44.22 -34.98
N LEU A 22 79.63 44.86 -36.08
CA LEU A 22 78.22 45.14 -36.36
C LEU A 22 77.39 43.86 -36.58
N LEU A 23 77.93 42.86 -37.28
CA LEU A 23 77.30 41.54 -37.43
C LEU A 23 77.16 40.82 -36.08
N SER A 24 78.13 40.95 -35.18
CA SER A 24 78.01 40.43 -33.81
C SER A 24 76.93 41.17 -33.01
N GLN A 25 76.77 42.49 -33.19
CA GLN A 25 75.69 43.25 -32.55
C GLN A 25 74.32 42.87 -33.14
N ILE A 26 74.21 42.71 -34.46
CA ILE A 26 72.98 42.26 -35.13
C ILE A 26 72.58 40.86 -34.64
N ASN A 27 73.50 39.89 -34.62
CA ASN A 27 73.22 38.55 -34.11
C ASN A 27 72.77 38.54 -32.64
N ASN A 28 73.34 39.41 -31.80
CA ASN A 28 72.90 39.55 -30.40
C ASN A 28 71.50 40.18 -30.30
N LEU A 29 71.21 41.23 -31.08
CA LEU A 29 69.90 41.88 -31.12
C LEU A 29 68.82 40.94 -31.70
N ASP A 30 69.13 40.16 -32.73
CA ASP A 30 68.22 39.13 -33.26
C ASP A 30 67.93 38.03 -32.23
N LYS A 31 68.91 37.67 -31.39
CA LYS A 31 68.72 36.74 -30.27
C LYS A 31 67.85 37.34 -29.16
N GLU A 32 68.09 38.58 -28.74
CA GLU A 32 67.22 39.30 -27.80
C GLU A 32 65.80 39.44 -28.34
N VAL A 33 65.64 39.78 -29.63
CA VAL A 33 64.34 39.87 -30.30
C VAL A 33 63.65 38.49 -30.39
N ALA A 34 64.39 37.39 -30.58
CA ALA A 34 63.83 36.04 -30.53
C ALA A 34 63.37 35.66 -29.12
N GLU A 35 64.16 35.97 -28.09
CA GLU A 35 63.83 35.73 -26.68
C GLU A 35 62.63 36.57 -26.22
N LEU A 36 62.57 37.86 -26.61
CA LEU A 36 61.40 38.73 -26.37
C LEU A 36 60.15 38.25 -27.12
N LYS A 37 60.28 37.73 -28.35
CA LYS A 37 59.15 37.09 -29.08
C LYS A 37 58.66 35.83 -28.37
N ALA A 38 59.56 35.00 -27.86
CA ALA A 38 59.21 33.80 -27.09
C ALA A 38 58.53 34.16 -25.75
N CYS A 39 59.10 35.12 -25.02
CA CYS A 39 58.54 35.65 -23.77
C CYS A 39 57.14 36.24 -24.00
N ARG A 40 56.95 37.08 -25.01
CA ARG A 40 55.63 37.61 -25.39
C ARG A 40 54.63 36.51 -25.74
N LYS A 41 55.06 35.44 -26.43
CA LYS A 41 54.19 34.29 -26.76
C LYS A 41 53.74 33.51 -25.51
N ALA A 42 54.65 33.31 -24.55
CA ALA A 42 54.32 32.72 -23.25
C ALA A 42 53.36 33.62 -22.46
N GLN A 43 53.60 34.94 -22.43
CA GLN A 43 52.72 35.89 -21.77
C GLN A 43 51.32 35.93 -22.41
N THR A 44 51.20 35.84 -23.74
CA THR A 44 49.87 35.77 -24.40
C THR A 44 49.12 34.47 -24.13
N SER A 45 49.81 33.35 -23.87
CA SER A 45 49.13 32.09 -23.49
C SER A 45 48.69 32.13 -22.02
N GLN A 46 49.53 32.62 -21.11
CA GLN A 46 49.12 32.87 -19.72
C GLN A 46 47.93 33.84 -19.62
N LEU A 47 47.87 34.86 -20.49
CA LEU A 47 46.72 35.75 -20.56
C LEU A 47 45.45 35.02 -21.02
N SER A 48 45.49 34.21 -22.08
CA SER A 48 44.30 33.41 -22.47
C SER A 48 43.90 32.39 -21.41
N ASP A 49 44.85 31.79 -20.69
CA ASP A 49 44.55 30.84 -19.62
C ASP A 49 43.86 31.53 -18.43
N THR A 50 44.32 32.73 -18.05
CA THR A 50 43.65 33.53 -17.01
C THR A 50 42.29 34.06 -17.47
N GLU A 51 42.12 34.42 -18.73
CA GLU A 51 40.85 34.86 -19.31
C GLU A 51 39.81 33.72 -19.33
N ASN A 52 40.24 32.49 -19.68
CA ASN A 52 39.42 31.27 -19.58
C ASN A 52 38.99 30.99 -18.12
N ILE A 53 39.90 31.11 -17.15
CA ILE A 53 39.59 30.93 -15.73
C ILE A 53 38.58 31.98 -15.23
N ILE A 54 38.72 33.24 -15.64
CA ILE A 54 37.77 34.32 -15.29
C ILE A 54 36.38 34.04 -15.88
N GLN A 55 36.29 33.57 -17.13
CA GLN A 55 35.01 33.15 -17.72
C GLN A 55 34.38 31.97 -16.97
N GLN A 56 35.19 30.99 -16.55
CA GLN A 56 34.71 29.86 -15.74
C GLN A 56 34.24 30.32 -14.34
N GLU A 57 34.93 31.26 -13.70
CA GLU A 57 34.50 31.84 -12.42
C GLU A 57 33.19 32.64 -12.57
N GLN A 58 32.99 33.34 -13.70
CA GLN A 58 31.75 34.06 -14.00
C GLN A 58 30.55 33.13 -14.23
N THR A 59 30.73 32.04 -14.98
CA THR A 59 29.66 31.04 -15.19
C THR A 59 29.27 30.36 -13.87
N LEU A 60 30.23 29.95 -13.05
CA LEU A 60 29.97 29.38 -11.72
C LEU A 60 29.26 30.36 -10.78
N LYS A 61 29.58 31.66 -10.84
CA LYS A 61 28.86 32.69 -10.05
C LYS A 61 27.41 32.86 -10.51
N MET A 62 27.14 32.78 -11.81
CA MET A 62 25.79 32.85 -12.36
C MET A 62 24.97 31.61 -11.96
N GLU A 63 25.55 30.41 -12.04
CA GLU A 63 24.93 29.16 -11.61
C GLU A 63 24.61 29.16 -10.10
N ASN A 64 25.55 29.61 -9.25
CA ASN A 64 25.31 29.74 -7.81
C ASN A 64 24.24 30.79 -7.48
N ALA A 65 24.09 31.86 -8.28
CA ALA A 65 23.01 32.83 -8.10
C ALA A 65 21.64 32.23 -8.46
N GLN A 66 21.56 31.47 -9.56
CA GLN A 66 20.35 30.76 -9.98
C GLN A 66 19.91 29.71 -8.95
N LEU A 67 20.85 28.90 -8.44
CA LEU A 67 20.57 27.91 -7.38
C LEU A 67 20.13 28.57 -6.06
N LEU A 68 20.60 29.79 -5.75
CA LEU A 68 20.14 30.54 -4.58
C LEU A 68 18.71 31.08 -4.78
N GLU A 69 18.37 31.54 -5.98
CA GLU A 69 17.04 32.01 -6.34
C GLU A 69 16.01 30.86 -6.35
N GLU A 70 16.35 29.72 -6.96
CA GLU A 70 15.54 28.50 -6.94
C GLU A 70 15.32 27.99 -5.51
N LYS A 71 16.39 27.95 -4.68
CA LYS A 71 16.28 27.58 -3.26
C LYS A 71 15.33 28.52 -2.50
N ASN A 72 15.38 29.82 -2.75
CA ASN A 72 14.53 30.80 -2.07
C ASN A 72 13.07 30.65 -2.51
N ALA A 73 12.80 30.38 -3.79
CA ALA A 73 11.46 30.08 -4.28
C ALA A 73 10.89 28.80 -3.66
N LEU A 74 11.69 27.73 -3.56
CA LEU A 74 11.29 26.49 -2.90
C LEU A 74 11.05 26.68 -1.40
N LEU A 75 11.86 27.49 -0.71
CA LEU A 75 11.63 27.87 0.69
C LEU A 75 10.28 28.57 0.85
N GLN A 76 9.99 29.58 0.01
CA GLN A 76 8.72 30.30 0.06
C GLN A 76 7.51 29.39 -0.23
N GLN A 77 7.65 28.43 -1.14
CA GLN A 77 6.61 27.43 -1.43
C GLN A 77 6.38 26.47 -0.24
N VAL A 78 7.44 26.05 0.47
CA VAL A 78 7.31 25.23 1.68
C VAL A 78 6.70 26.04 2.83
N GLU A 79 7.05 27.32 2.98
CA GLU A 79 6.44 28.22 3.96
C GLU A 79 4.93 28.40 3.68
N SER A 80 4.51 28.63 2.44
CA SER A 80 3.08 28.73 2.13
C SER A 80 2.33 27.41 2.37
N GLN A 81 2.92 26.27 1.99
CA GLN A 81 2.32 24.95 2.22
C GLN A 81 2.23 24.59 3.72
N THR A 82 3.16 25.05 4.55
CA THR A 82 3.08 24.85 6.01
C THR A 82 2.00 25.72 6.64
N VAL A 83 1.83 26.98 6.22
CA VAL A 83 0.73 27.84 6.67
C VAL A 83 -0.65 27.27 6.25
N GLU A 84 -0.79 26.83 4.99
CA GLU A 84 -2.02 26.17 4.52
C GLU A 84 -2.35 24.90 5.31
N ALA A 85 -1.34 24.12 5.69
CA ALA A 85 -1.50 22.93 6.52
C ALA A 85 -1.88 23.27 7.98
N GLU A 86 -1.31 24.32 8.58
CA GLU A 86 -1.65 24.79 9.92
C GLU A 86 -3.08 25.35 9.98
N ASP A 87 -3.50 26.15 9.00
CA ASP A 87 -4.87 26.66 8.90
C ASP A 87 -5.89 25.51 8.69
N MET A 88 -5.59 24.54 7.82
CA MET A 88 -6.41 23.34 7.65
C MET A 88 -6.51 22.50 8.93
N GLN A 89 -5.41 22.35 9.68
CA GLN A 89 -5.40 21.64 10.96
C GLN A 89 -6.20 22.41 12.04
N ALA A 90 -6.13 23.74 12.06
CA ALA A 90 -6.92 24.58 12.94
C ALA A 90 -8.43 24.46 12.62
N GLY A 91 -8.81 24.51 11.34
CA GLY A 91 -10.18 24.30 10.88
C GLY A 91 -10.72 22.89 11.16
N GLN A 92 -9.87 21.86 11.07
CA GLN A 92 -10.24 20.50 11.48
C GLN A 92 -10.45 20.43 13.01
N GLN A 93 -9.65 21.14 13.80
CA GLN A 93 -9.76 21.16 15.26
C GLN A 93 -10.98 21.93 15.76
N THR A 94 -11.40 23.01 15.09
CA THR A 94 -12.69 23.69 15.39
C THR A 94 -13.88 22.81 15.02
N ALA A 95 -13.89 22.20 13.83
CA ALA A 95 -14.96 21.29 13.41
C ALA A 95 -15.12 20.07 14.36
N LEU A 96 -14.02 19.50 14.86
CA LEU A 96 -14.06 18.45 15.90
C LEU A 96 -14.67 18.95 17.22
N ARG A 97 -14.43 20.21 17.58
CA ARG A 97 -14.99 20.84 18.78
C ARG A 97 -16.50 21.09 18.66
N GLU A 98 -16.95 21.51 17.49
CA GLU A 98 -18.38 21.68 17.15
C GLU A 98 -19.12 20.34 17.13
N LEU A 99 -18.54 19.30 16.52
CA LEU A 99 -19.07 17.93 16.59
C LEU A 99 -19.14 17.40 18.03
N GLY A 100 -18.20 17.80 18.89
CA GLY A 100 -18.24 17.52 20.33
C GLY A 100 -19.40 18.24 21.04
N ALA A 101 -19.65 19.52 20.73
CA ALA A 101 -20.76 20.28 21.29
C ALA A 101 -22.12 19.72 20.84
N LEU A 102 -22.31 19.49 19.53
CA LEU A 102 -23.54 18.92 18.96
C LEU A 102 -23.84 17.50 19.49
N ARG A 103 -22.79 16.71 19.79
CA ARG A 103 -22.93 15.43 20.50
C ARG A 103 -23.47 15.64 21.92
N GLY A 104 -22.92 16.58 22.67
CA GLY A 104 -23.38 16.93 24.03
C GLY A 104 -24.83 17.41 24.05
N GLU A 105 -25.21 18.29 23.12
CA GLU A 105 -26.61 18.75 22.95
C GLU A 105 -27.55 17.59 22.61
N ARG A 106 -27.15 16.69 21.71
CA ARG A 106 -27.92 15.47 21.38
C ARG A 106 -28.08 14.57 22.60
N GLU A 107 -27.03 14.36 23.39
CA GLU A 107 -27.07 13.52 24.60
C GLU A 107 -27.97 14.15 25.69
N GLN A 108 -27.92 15.49 25.85
CA GLN A 108 -28.85 16.25 26.71
C GLN A 108 -30.30 16.16 26.23
N MET A 109 -30.54 16.24 24.91
CA MET A 109 -31.87 16.09 24.33
C MET A 109 -32.42 14.68 24.54
N ILE A 110 -31.60 13.63 24.36
CA ILE A 110 -31.97 12.23 24.64
C ILE A 110 -32.32 12.06 26.13
N ALA A 111 -31.52 12.62 27.05
CA ALA A 111 -31.82 12.58 28.48
C ALA A 111 -33.15 13.28 28.81
N THR A 112 -33.41 14.44 28.20
CA THR A 112 -34.66 15.21 28.38
C THR A 112 -35.87 14.45 27.84
N ILE A 113 -35.78 13.86 26.65
CA ILE A 113 -36.84 13.03 26.06
C ILE A 113 -37.11 11.79 26.92
N THR A 114 -36.05 11.12 27.40
CA THR A 114 -36.17 9.94 28.27
C THR A 114 -36.86 10.29 29.59
N HIS A 115 -36.50 11.43 30.20
CA HIS A 115 -37.15 11.94 31.41
C HIS A 115 -38.63 12.27 31.18
N LYS A 116 -38.99 12.95 30.08
CA LYS A 116 -40.39 13.25 29.73
C LYS A 116 -41.20 12.02 29.31
N HIS A 117 -40.56 11.00 28.75
CA HIS A 117 -41.19 9.69 28.56
C HIS A 117 -41.50 9.03 29.91
N GLN A 118 -40.57 9.04 30.87
CA GLN A 118 -40.79 8.50 32.21
C GLN A 118 -41.89 9.25 32.99
N GLU A 119 -41.96 10.59 32.87
CA GLU A 119 -43.10 11.37 33.37
C GLU A 119 -44.41 10.94 32.71
N SER A 120 -44.44 10.79 31.38
CA SER A 120 -45.62 10.38 30.61
C SER A 120 -46.13 9.00 31.02
N LEU A 121 -45.24 8.05 31.28
CA LEU A 121 -45.58 6.74 31.84
C LEU A 121 -46.19 6.88 33.24
N SER A 122 -45.63 7.74 34.10
CA SER A 122 -46.16 8.00 35.45
C SER A 122 -47.57 8.63 35.39
N TYR A 123 -47.79 9.59 34.51
CA TYR A 123 -49.13 10.17 34.28
C TYR A 123 -50.09 9.11 33.73
N HIS A 124 -49.65 8.24 32.83
CA HIS A 124 -50.49 7.15 32.31
C HIS A 124 -50.91 6.16 33.42
N THR A 125 -50.00 5.76 34.31
CA THR A 125 -50.34 4.90 35.46
C THR A 125 -51.32 5.57 36.44
N GLU A 126 -51.17 6.88 36.68
CA GLU A 126 -52.10 7.61 37.56
C GLU A 126 -53.48 7.82 36.90
N ILE A 127 -53.52 8.06 35.58
CA ILE A 127 -54.78 8.11 34.81
C ILE A 127 -55.50 6.75 34.89
N GLN A 128 -54.79 5.63 34.72
CA GLN A 128 -55.39 4.28 34.90
C GLN A 128 -55.96 4.12 36.32
N ARG A 129 -55.20 4.50 37.36
CA ARG A 129 -55.64 4.42 38.76
C ARG A 129 -56.89 5.27 39.02
N LEU A 130 -56.93 6.51 38.51
CA LEU A 130 -58.07 7.40 38.62
C LEU A 130 -59.29 6.90 37.84
N SER A 131 -59.10 6.33 36.64
CA SER A 131 -60.18 5.68 35.88
C SER A 131 -60.75 4.46 36.60
N GLN A 132 -59.92 3.68 37.31
CA GLN A 132 -60.39 2.57 38.13
C GLN A 132 -61.21 3.05 39.33
N VAL A 133 -60.79 4.13 40.01
CA VAL A 133 -61.57 4.74 41.10
C VAL A 133 -62.90 5.31 40.57
N LEU A 134 -62.88 6.06 39.47
CA LEU A 134 -64.11 6.63 38.88
C LEU A 134 -65.12 5.57 38.45
N THR A 135 -64.66 4.43 37.91
CA THR A 135 -65.55 3.32 37.56
C THR A 135 -66.12 2.61 38.78
N GLN A 136 -65.35 2.46 39.86
CA GLN A 136 -65.85 1.95 41.15
C GLN A 136 -66.88 2.89 41.80
N THR A 137 -66.61 4.19 41.86
CA THR A 137 -67.56 5.18 42.39
C THR A 137 -68.81 5.31 41.52
N GLY A 138 -68.67 5.18 40.20
CA GLY A 138 -69.81 5.09 39.29
C GLY A 138 -70.71 3.87 39.57
N GLN A 139 -70.10 2.70 39.77
CA GLN A 139 -70.82 1.48 40.17
C GLN A 139 -71.56 1.66 41.50
N GLN A 140 -70.88 2.18 42.53
CA GLN A 140 -71.46 2.47 43.84
C GLN A 140 -72.68 3.40 43.75
N HIS A 141 -72.61 4.49 42.97
CA HIS A 141 -73.77 5.36 42.78
C HIS A 141 -74.90 4.72 41.96
N THR A 142 -74.62 3.81 41.01
CA THR A 142 -75.69 3.05 40.34
C THR A 142 -76.38 2.04 41.26
N GLU A 143 -75.63 1.42 42.18
CA GLU A 143 -76.18 0.54 43.22
C GLU A 143 -77.03 1.32 44.24
N GLU A 144 -76.54 2.49 44.67
CA GLU A 144 -77.25 3.43 45.54
C GLU A 144 -78.55 3.97 44.90
N GLN A 145 -78.51 4.36 43.63
CA GLN A 145 -79.70 4.76 42.88
C GLN A 145 -80.70 3.61 42.71
N ALA A 146 -80.24 2.38 42.47
CA ALA A 146 -81.12 1.22 42.38
C ALA A 146 -81.80 0.92 43.73
N ALA A 147 -81.07 1.01 44.84
CA ALA A 147 -81.60 0.81 46.19
C ALA A 147 -82.63 1.89 46.58
N LEU A 148 -82.34 3.17 46.29
CA LEU A 148 -83.31 4.27 46.49
C LEU A 148 -84.56 4.11 45.62
N THR A 149 -84.40 3.68 44.36
CA THR A 149 -85.53 3.42 43.46
C THR A 149 -86.44 2.30 44.00
N ALA A 150 -85.85 1.24 44.57
CA ALA A 150 -86.62 0.17 45.20
C ALA A 150 -87.39 0.66 46.44
N GLN A 151 -86.75 1.46 47.31
CA GLN A 151 -87.42 2.05 48.49
C GLN A 151 -88.58 2.99 48.11
N VAL A 152 -88.45 3.75 47.03
CA VAL A 152 -89.55 4.56 46.49
C VAL A 152 -90.70 3.66 46.01
N GLY A 153 -90.42 2.57 45.29
CA GLY A 153 -91.44 1.61 44.87
C GLY A 153 -92.18 0.92 46.03
N GLU A 154 -91.47 0.57 47.11
CA GLU A 154 -92.09 0.04 48.34
C GLU A 154 -92.97 1.09 49.04
N ALA A 155 -92.52 2.35 49.10
CA ALA A 155 -93.31 3.45 49.67
C ALA A 155 -94.54 3.78 48.83
N GLU A 156 -94.45 3.74 47.49
CA GLU A 156 -95.58 3.89 46.59
C GLU A 156 -96.59 2.75 46.76
N ALA A 157 -96.14 1.50 46.88
CA ALA A 157 -97.01 0.35 47.15
C ALA A 157 -97.79 0.53 48.47
N ALA A 158 -97.10 0.85 49.57
CA ALA A 158 -97.74 1.12 50.87
C ALA A 158 -98.72 2.32 50.82
N LEU A 159 -98.42 3.34 50.02
CA LEU A 159 -99.33 4.46 49.79
C LEU A 159 -100.59 4.04 49.01
N THR A 160 -100.49 3.11 48.05
CA THR A 160 -101.68 2.58 47.35
C THR A 160 -102.57 1.74 48.26
N GLU A 161 -102.00 0.91 49.13
CA GLU A 161 -102.75 0.12 50.12
C GLU A 161 -103.53 1.02 51.09
N SER A 162 -102.85 2.04 51.65
CA SER A 162 -103.47 3.07 52.49
C SER A 162 -104.60 3.81 51.77
N ARG A 163 -104.42 4.12 50.47
CA ARG A 163 -105.43 4.79 49.65
C ARG A 163 -106.68 3.93 49.41
N CYS A 164 -106.53 2.61 49.28
CA CYS A 164 -107.67 1.68 49.20
C CYS A 164 -108.46 1.62 50.52
N LEU A 165 -107.79 1.66 51.68
CA LEU A 165 -108.46 1.71 52.98
C LEU A 165 -109.28 3.01 53.17
N VAL A 166 -108.75 4.16 52.71
CA VAL A 166 -109.47 5.44 52.75
C VAL A 166 -110.72 5.42 51.85
N ALA A 167 -110.69 4.74 50.70
CA ALA A 167 -111.85 4.63 49.82
C ALA A 167 -113.01 3.87 50.48
N GLY A 168 -112.74 2.75 51.17
CA GLY A 168 -113.79 1.99 51.87
C GLY A 168 -114.49 2.80 52.98
N LEU A 169 -113.74 3.60 53.73
CA LEU A 169 -114.31 4.49 54.77
C LEU A 169 -115.17 5.63 54.21
N GLN A 170 -115.03 5.98 52.93
CA GLN A 170 -115.88 7.01 52.29
C GLN A 170 -117.25 6.46 51.89
N GLU A 171 -117.38 5.16 51.59
CA GLU A 171 -118.67 4.53 51.28
C GLU A 171 -119.58 4.44 52.51
N GLU A 172 -119.03 4.11 53.70
CA GLU A 172 -119.79 4.08 54.96
C GLU A 172 -120.35 5.47 55.35
N LEU A 173 -119.58 6.53 55.12
CA LEU A 173 -120.01 7.91 55.41
C LEU A 173 -121.17 8.37 54.52
N HIS A 174 -121.22 7.90 53.27
CA HIS A 174 -122.30 8.22 52.34
C HIS A 174 -123.61 7.50 52.72
N ALA A 175 -123.53 6.32 53.35
CA ALA A 175 -124.70 5.54 53.79
C ALA A 175 -125.43 6.15 54.99
N LEU A 176 -124.75 6.90 55.86
CA LEU A 176 -125.35 7.58 57.03
C LEU A 176 -126.08 8.89 56.68
N THR A 177 -125.69 9.56 55.60
CA THR A 177 -126.19 10.90 55.24
C THR A 177 -127.62 10.86 54.66
N THR A 178 -128.09 9.70 54.19
CA THR A 178 -129.39 9.53 53.53
C THR A 178 -130.58 9.36 54.48
N THR A 179 -130.36 9.19 55.79
CA THR A 179 -131.42 8.82 56.76
C THR A 179 -131.98 9.99 57.59
N GLN A 180 -131.63 11.24 57.29
CA GLN A 180 -131.94 12.41 58.15
C GLN A 180 -132.92 13.43 57.51
N GLY A 181 -133.70 13.02 56.51
CA GLY A 181 -134.45 13.95 55.63
C GLY A 181 -135.91 14.27 55.98
N GLU A 182 -136.57 13.54 56.89
CA GLU A 182 -138.04 13.57 57.01
C GLU A 182 -138.54 13.87 58.44
N LEU A 183 -139.15 15.06 58.63
CA LEU A 183 -140.30 15.41 59.52
C LEU A 183 -140.26 16.88 60.03
N GLN A 184 -141.24 17.73 59.62
CA GLN A 184 -141.88 18.79 60.45
C GLN A 184 -142.82 19.73 59.65
N LYS A 185 -144.11 19.89 60.04
CA LYS A 185 -144.97 21.05 59.68
C LYS A 185 -146.35 21.14 60.38
N ASN A 186 -146.87 22.38 60.54
CA ASN A 186 -148.30 22.86 60.57
C ASN A 186 -149.09 23.12 61.90
N ALA A 187 -150.11 24.00 61.75
CA ALA A 187 -151.35 24.28 62.57
C ALA A 187 -151.28 25.26 63.80
N ALA A 188 -152.34 26.01 64.22
CA ALA A 188 -153.62 26.50 63.63
C ALA A 188 -154.38 27.54 64.55
N GLU A 189 -155.59 28.00 64.18
CA GLU A 189 -156.48 29.02 64.83
C GLU A 189 -157.53 28.46 65.85
N GLY A 190 -158.58 29.13 66.41
CA GLY A 190 -159.30 30.43 66.24
C GLY A 190 -160.50 30.54 67.26
N ILE A 191 -161.65 31.25 67.14
CA ILE A 191 -162.15 32.32 66.22
C ILE A 191 -163.56 32.91 66.67
N VAL A 192 -163.77 34.26 66.66
CA VAL A 192 -165.09 35.03 66.54
C VAL A 192 -166.11 34.85 67.76
N HIS A 193 -167.29 35.48 68.02
CA HIS A 193 -168.39 36.25 67.35
C HIS A 193 -169.27 37.20 68.28
N LYS A 194 -170.26 37.92 67.68
CA LYS A 194 -171.54 38.55 68.19
C LYS A 194 -171.55 40.07 68.55
N THR A 195 -172.46 40.95 68.10
CA THR A 195 -173.75 40.76 67.36
C THR A 195 -174.80 41.91 67.49
N GLU A 196 -174.63 43.06 66.84
CA GLU A 196 -175.71 44.02 66.48
C GLU A 196 -176.25 45.03 67.53
N LEU A 197 -175.34 45.81 68.15
CA LEU A 197 -175.58 47.28 68.36
C LEU A 197 -175.16 48.07 67.10
N ASN A 198 -175.05 47.35 65.99
CA ASN A 198 -174.33 47.62 64.75
C ASN A 198 -174.97 48.66 63.83
N GLY A 199 -175.93 49.47 64.29
CA GLY A 199 -176.43 50.60 63.49
C GLY A 199 -175.34 51.67 63.35
N LEU A 200 -175.02 52.30 64.47
CA LEU A 200 -173.94 53.29 64.57
C LEU A 200 -172.56 52.63 64.75
N GLN A 201 -172.53 51.41 65.30
CA GLN A 201 -171.29 50.61 65.31
C GLN A 201 -170.82 50.32 63.89
N LYS A 202 -171.67 49.99 62.89
CA LYS A 202 -171.21 49.79 61.50
C LYS A 202 -170.60 51.05 60.89
N GLU A 203 -170.99 52.25 61.29
CA GLU A 203 -170.40 53.47 60.75
C GLU A 203 -169.07 53.81 61.41
N VAL A 204 -168.98 53.69 62.74
CA VAL A 204 -167.71 53.79 63.48
C VAL A 204 -166.75 52.67 63.08
N GLU A 205 -167.23 51.45 62.87
CA GLU A 205 -166.46 50.29 62.37
C GLU A 205 -166.12 50.43 60.89
N SER A 206 -166.95 51.07 60.05
CA SER A 206 -166.61 51.40 58.65
C SER A 206 -165.49 52.44 58.60
N VAL A 207 -165.55 53.50 59.41
CA VAL A 207 -164.47 54.48 59.51
C VAL A 207 -163.22 53.86 60.14
N ARG A 208 -163.36 53.02 61.17
CA ARG A 208 -162.24 52.32 61.84
C ARG A 208 -161.64 51.20 60.98
N ALA A 209 -162.41 50.55 60.13
CA ALA A 209 -161.93 49.58 59.15
C ALA A 209 -161.27 50.28 57.96
N LYS A 210 -161.76 51.43 57.51
CA LYS A 210 -161.05 52.30 56.55
C LYS A 210 -159.75 52.82 57.14
N LEU A 211 -159.75 53.24 58.42
CA LEU A 211 -158.53 53.62 59.13
C LEU A 211 -157.58 52.42 59.21
N SER A 212 -158.03 51.26 59.71
CA SER A 212 -157.23 50.03 59.78
C SER A 212 -156.74 49.55 58.42
N ALA A 213 -157.48 49.76 57.33
CA ALA A 213 -157.06 49.43 55.98
C ALA A 213 -155.99 50.41 55.48
N LEU A 214 -156.13 51.71 55.74
CA LEU A 214 -155.11 52.73 55.47
C LEU A 214 -153.86 52.55 56.36
N GLU A 215 -154.00 52.02 57.56
CA GLU A 215 -152.87 51.66 58.44
C GLU A 215 -152.18 50.38 57.97
N GLN A 216 -152.94 49.38 57.50
CA GLN A 216 -152.38 48.19 56.85
C GLN A 216 -151.70 48.55 55.52
N GLU A 217 -152.28 49.44 54.71
CA GLU A 217 -151.69 49.95 53.48
C GLU A 217 -150.43 50.77 53.78
N ARG A 218 -150.46 51.67 54.78
CA ARG A 218 -149.28 52.38 55.31
C ARG A 218 -148.18 51.41 55.69
N ASP A 219 -148.49 50.35 56.45
CA ASP A 219 -147.48 49.43 56.96
C ASP A 219 -147.00 48.43 55.89
N GLN A 220 -147.86 48.08 54.92
CA GLN A 220 -147.49 47.34 53.72
C GLN A 220 -146.58 48.17 52.81
N LEU A 221 -146.89 49.47 52.60
CA LEU A 221 -146.04 50.42 51.89
C LEU A 221 -144.73 50.67 52.65
N ARG A 222 -144.75 50.74 53.99
CA ARG A 222 -143.54 50.87 54.81
C ARG A 222 -142.66 49.62 54.71
N LEU A 223 -143.26 48.43 54.71
CA LEU A 223 -142.55 47.17 54.52
C LEU A 223 -142.02 47.03 53.08
N ALA A 224 -142.78 47.45 52.07
CA ALA A 224 -142.35 47.48 50.67
C ALA A 224 -141.19 48.48 50.47
N ASN A 225 -141.31 49.70 51.01
CA ASN A 225 -140.25 50.71 50.98
C ASN A 225 -138.99 50.22 51.72
N SER A 226 -139.15 49.58 52.89
CA SER A 226 -138.04 48.94 53.61
C SER A 226 -137.37 47.83 52.77
N ARG A 227 -138.15 46.98 52.09
CA ARG A 227 -137.63 45.94 51.19
C ARG A 227 -136.91 46.53 49.98
N PHE A 228 -137.45 47.57 49.34
CA PHE A 228 -136.79 48.28 48.25
C PHE A 228 -135.51 48.98 48.71
N ASN A 229 -135.48 49.56 49.92
CA ASN A 229 -134.28 50.17 50.50
C ASN A 229 -133.19 49.11 50.79
N THR A 230 -133.57 47.96 51.36
CA THR A 230 -132.65 46.81 51.51
C THR A 230 -132.13 46.33 50.14
N GLN A 231 -133.02 46.09 49.18
CA GLN A 231 -132.66 45.66 47.82
C GLN A 231 -131.73 46.67 47.12
N TYR A 232 -131.99 47.97 47.27
CA TYR A 232 -131.13 49.02 46.72
C TYR A 232 -129.75 49.06 47.41
N GLN A 233 -129.69 48.88 48.73
CA GLN A 233 -128.43 48.76 49.46
C GLN A 233 -127.64 47.52 49.03
N ASP A 234 -128.30 46.38 48.83
CA ASP A 234 -127.66 45.14 48.39
C ASP A 234 -127.19 45.22 46.93
N GLN A 235 -127.99 45.76 46.02
CA GLN A 235 -127.55 46.09 44.65
C GLN A 235 -126.41 47.10 44.63
N SER A 236 -126.40 48.08 45.54
CA SER A 236 -125.29 49.03 45.68
C SER A 236 -124.01 48.34 46.15
N ARG A 237 -124.10 47.41 47.12
CA ARG A 237 -122.99 46.56 47.58
C ARG A 237 -122.47 45.62 46.49
N GLU A 238 -123.37 45.04 45.69
CA GLU A 238 -123.00 44.20 44.54
C GLU A 238 -122.25 45.02 43.50
N LEU A 239 -122.74 46.22 43.15
CA LEU A 239 -122.08 47.12 42.21
C LEU A 239 -120.71 47.60 42.71
N THR A 240 -120.51 47.84 44.01
CA THR A 240 -119.17 48.13 44.55
C THR A 240 -118.27 46.88 44.52
N ALA A 241 -118.78 45.70 44.88
CA ALA A 241 -118.02 44.44 44.84
C ALA A 241 -117.69 43.97 43.41
N ILE A 242 -118.47 44.37 42.40
CA ILE A 242 -118.15 44.16 40.98
C ILE A 242 -117.05 45.14 40.54
N LYS A 243 -117.19 46.43 40.85
CA LYS A 243 -116.15 47.45 40.53
C LYS A 243 -114.81 47.16 41.22
N GLU A 244 -114.82 46.64 42.44
CA GLU A 244 -113.61 46.18 43.11
C GLU A 244 -112.98 44.97 42.41
N ARG A 245 -113.77 43.99 41.95
CA ARG A 245 -113.24 42.86 41.17
C ARG A 245 -112.69 43.32 39.82
N GLU A 246 -113.40 44.19 39.12
CA GLU A 246 -112.97 44.78 37.85
C GLU A 246 -111.65 45.54 38.00
N SER A 247 -111.52 46.36 39.05
CA SER A 247 -110.29 47.08 39.39
C SER A 247 -109.12 46.13 39.70
N ARG A 248 -109.35 45.08 40.52
CA ARG A 248 -108.33 44.05 40.83
C ARG A 248 -107.88 43.32 39.56
N LEU A 249 -108.84 42.87 38.73
CA LEU A 249 -108.55 42.19 37.46
C LEU A 249 -107.82 43.11 36.46
N ALA A 250 -108.13 44.42 36.43
CA ALA A 250 -107.41 45.37 35.60
C ALA A 250 -105.94 45.51 36.05
N VAL A 251 -105.69 45.61 37.35
CA VAL A 251 -104.32 45.64 37.92
C VAL A 251 -103.58 44.31 37.68
N GLU A 252 -104.26 43.17 37.80
CA GLU A 252 -103.66 41.85 37.52
C GLU A 252 -103.34 41.67 36.02
N CYS A 253 -104.24 42.06 35.12
CA CYS A 253 -103.98 42.09 33.67
C CYS A 253 -102.78 42.97 33.34
N GLU A 254 -102.68 44.14 33.97
CA GLU A 254 -101.58 45.07 33.72
C GLU A 254 -100.25 44.57 34.29
N ARG A 255 -100.24 43.99 35.49
CA ARG A 255 -99.08 43.27 36.05
C ARG A 255 -98.63 42.11 35.16
N LEU A 256 -99.57 41.38 34.56
CA LEU A 256 -99.26 40.27 33.65
C LEU A 256 -98.71 40.77 32.31
N ARG A 257 -99.20 41.88 31.75
CA ARG A 257 -98.60 42.53 30.57
C ARG A 257 -97.17 42.99 30.86
N GLN A 258 -96.96 43.68 31.97
CA GLN A 258 -95.63 44.17 32.37
C GLN A 258 -94.66 43.01 32.61
N HIS A 259 -95.12 41.91 33.24
CA HIS A 259 -94.31 40.70 33.38
C HIS A 259 -94.00 40.05 32.02
N LEU A 260 -94.95 39.98 31.09
CA LEU A 260 -94.72 39.43 29.75
C LEU A 260 -93.71 40.29 28.98
N VAL A 261 -93.84 41.62 29.01
CA VAL A 261 -92.88 42.56 28.40
C VAL A 261 -91.48 42.37 29.00
N VAL A 262 -91.33 42.34 30.33
CA VAL A 262 -90.02 42.12 30.98
C VAL A 262 -89.44 40.74 30.62
N VAL A 263 -90.27 39.72 30.43
CA VAL A 263 -89.83 38.39 29.98
C VAL A 263 -89.38 38.43 28.51
N GLU A 264 -90.13 39.07 27.61
CA GLU A 264 -89.77 39.24 26.20
C GLU A 264 -88.51 40.12 26.02
N GLU A 265 -88.37 41.19 26.81
CA GLU A 265 -87.16 42.00 26.92
C GLU A 265 -85.97 41.15 27.43
N SER A 266 -86.18 40.27 28.40
CA SER A 266 -85.12 39.39 28.90
C SER A 266 -84.67 38.35 27.86
N TYR A 267 -85.61 37.73 27.13
CA TYR A 267 -85.32 36.77 26.07
C TYR A 267 -84.65 37.43 24.85
N THR A 268 -85.12 38.61 24.44
CA THR A 268 -84.48 39.36 23.34
C THR A 268 -83.10 39.86 23.73
N ALA A 269 -82.89 40.33 24.96
CA ALA A 269 -81.58 40.71 25.47
C ALA A 269 -80.64 39.50 25.65
N GLU A 270 -81.13 38.29 25.93
CA GLU A 270 -80.32 37.07 25.92
C GLU A 270 -79.99 36.60 24.50
N ALA A 271 -80.95 36.64 23.57
CA ALA A 271 -80.73 36.31 22.17
C ALA A 271 -79.67 37.23 21.53
N LEU A 272 -79.75 38.54 21.76
CA LEU A 272 -78.74 39.50 21.30
C LEU A 272 -77.35 39.23 21.90
N LYS A 273 -77.26 38.90 23.19
CA LYS A 273 -75.99 38.45 23.81
C LYS A 273 -75.49 37.12 23.23
N GLY A 274 -76.39 36.27 22.75
CA GLY A 274 -76.05 35.07 21.98
C GLY A 274 -75.42 35.43 20.63
N GLU A 275 -76.06 36.32 19.87
CA GLU A 275 -75.57 36.81 18.58
C GLU A 275 -74.23 37.56 18.71
N GLU A 276 -74.04 38.41 19.72
CA GLU A 276 -72.76 39.09 20.01
C GLU A 276 -71.63 38.08 20.29
N ARG A 277 -71.91 37.03 21.06
CA ARG A 277 -70.95 35.93 21.31
C ARG A 277 -70.65 35.16 20.04
N GLU A 278 -71.65 34.87 19.20
CA GLU A 278 -71.42 34.18 17.93
C GLU A 278 -70.64 35.04 16.94
N ALA A 279 -70.97 36.33 16.81
CA ALA A 279 -70.28 37.28 15.95
C ALA A 279 -68.82 37.48 16.36
N THR A 280 -68.54 37.56 17.67
CA THR A 280 -67.17 37.63 18.19
C THR A 280 -66.41 36.32 17.97
N LEU A 281 -67.03 35.15 18.18
CA LEU A 281 -66.43 33.83 17.87
C LEU A 281 -66.16 33.65 16.37
N ARG A 282 -67.11 34.01 15.48
CA ARG A 282 -66.90 34.01 14.02
C ARG A 282 -65.76 34.95 13.62
N SER A 283 -65.66 36.12 14.25
CA SER A 283 -64.54 37.05 14.02
C SER A 283 -63.19 36.51 14.50
N THR A 284 -63.13 35.78 15.62
CA THR A 284 -61.88 35.15 16.07
C THR A 284 -61.49 33.95 15.22
N LEU A 285 -62.46 33.13 14.78
CA LEU A 285 -62.24 32.02 13.84
C LEU A 285 -61.64 32.53 12.53
N ALA A 286 -62.26 33.51 11.87
CA ALA A 286 -61.74 34.09 10.62
C ALA A 286 -60.30 34.62 10.77
N LYS A 287 -59.97 35.25 11.90
CA LYS A 287 -58.60 35.71 12.21
C LYS A 287 -57.62 34.58 12.49
N MET A 288 -58.08 33.42 12.95
CA MET A 288 -57.23 32.23 13.11
C MET A 288 -57.06 31.47 11.79
N GLU A 289 -58.08 31.45 10.93
CA GLU A 289 -58.02 30.91 9.56
C GLU A 289 -57.08 31.73 8.67
N GLU A 290 -57.13 33.07 8.75
CA GLU A 290 -56.18 33.97 8.07
C GLU A 290 -54.73 33.73 8.54
N LYS A 291 -54.52 33.53 9.85
CA LYS A 291 -53.22 33.14 10.41
C LYS A 291 -52.79 31.75 9.94
N LEU A 292 -53.70 30.78 9.90
CA LEU A 292 -53.39 29.43 9.42
C LEU A 292 -53.02 29.43 7.93
N ASN A 293 -53.74 30.19 7.11
CA ASN A 293 -53.47 30.34 5.67
C ASN A 293 -52.15 31.08 5.40
N SER A 294 -51.83 32.12 6.17
CA SER A 294 -50.54 32.82 6.06
C SER A 294 -49.37 31.99 6.62
N HIS A 295 -49.56 31.24 7.70
CA HIS A 295 -48.57 30.27 8.17
C HIS A 295 -48.37 29.12 7.16
N SER A 296 -49.44 28.65 6.51
CA SER A 296 -49.40 27.63 5.45
C SER A 296 -48.65 28.14 4.21
N SER A 297 -48.93 29.36 3.73
CA SER A 297 -48.22 29.92 2.58
C SER A 297 -46.73 30.20 2.90
N LEU A 298 -46.42 30.69 4.10
CA LEU A 298 -45.04 30.83 4.58
C LEU A 298 -44.33 29.48 4.68
N PHE A 299 -44.97 28.45 5.27
CA PHE A 299 -44.44 27.09 5.36
C PHE A 299 -44.18 26.49 3.98
N ASN A 300 -45.14 26.59 3.05
CA ASN A 300 -44.98 26.14 1.67
C ASN A 300 -43.82 26.87 0.98
N SER A 301 -43.68 28.19 1.17
CA SER A 301 -42.55 28.97 0.62
C SER A 301 -41.19 28.59 1.23
N ALA A 302 -41.16 28.16 2.49
CA ALA A 302 -39.96 27.71 3.19
C ALA A 302 -39.59 26.28 2.75
N SER A 303 -40.57 25.39 2.69
CA SER A 303 -40.43 24.01 2.19
C SER A 303 -39.98 24.00 0.72
N GLN A 304 -40.54 24.86 -0.12
CA GLN A 304 -40.12 24.99 -1.53
C GLN A 304 -38.68 25.50 -1.63
N ARG A 305 -38.29 26.52 -0.85
CA ARG A 305 -36.90 27.00 -0.81
C ARG A 305 -35.92 25.93 -0.30
N ALA A 306 -36.27 25.20 0.75
CA ALA A 306 -35.48 24.08 1.26
C ALA A 306 -35.34 22.95 0.22
N THR A 307 -36.41 22.65 -0.52
CA THR A 307 -36.39 21.66 -1.62
C THR A 307 -35.48 22.10 -2.76
N VAL A 308 -35.53 23.37 -3.16
CA VAL A 308 -34.64 23.93 -4.20
C VAL A 308 -33.17 23.95 -3.71
N GLN A 309 -32.91 24.29 -2.46
CA GLN A 309 -31.56 24.24 -1.88
C GLN A 309 -31.02 22.80 -1.79
N ALA A 310 -31.84 21.83 -1.39
CA ALA A 310 -31.47 20.42 -1.39
C ALA A 310 -31.16 19.92 -2.81
N GLY A 311 -31.97 20.31 -3.80
CA GLY A 311 -31.72 20.01 -5.22
C GLY A 311 -30.41 20.61 -5.74
N ALA A 312 -30.13 21.88 -5.43
CA ALA A 312 -28.88 22.54 -5.83
C ALA A 312 -27.63 21.89 -5.18
N LEU A 313 -27.72 21.50 -3.91
CA LEU A 313 -26.65 20.76 -3.23
C LEU A 313 -26.46 19.34 -3.82
N GLN A 314 -27.55 18.68 -4.21
CA GLN A 314 -27.50 17.37 -4.88
C GLN A 314 -26.86 17.48 -6.27
N GLU A 315 -27.17 18.53 -7.03
CA GLU A 315 -26.54 18.83 -8.33
C GLU A 315 -25.04 19.13 -8.18
N GLN A 316 -24.65 19.93 -7.18
CA GLN A 316 -23.24 20.17 -6.85
C GLN A 316 -22.50 18.90 -6.44
N LEU A 317 -23.11 18.02 -5.64
CA LEU A 317 -22.53 16.72 -5.28
C LEU A 317 -22.38 15.80 -6.50
N GLN A 318 -23.32 15.84 -7.44
CA GLN A 318 -23.23 15.10 -8.69
C GLN A 318 -22.12 15.64 -9.60
N GLU A 319 -21.98 16.97 -9.72
CA GLU A 319 -20.91 17.61 -10.48
C GLU A 319 -19.52 17.30 -9.87
N LEU A 320 -19.38 17.37 -8.54
CA LEU A 320 -18.17 16.98 -7.84
C LEU A 320 -17.87 15.48 -7.98
N SER A 321 -18.88 14.61 -8.02
CA SER A 321 -18.68 13.19 -8.36
C SER A 321 -18.12 13.03 -9.76
N THR A 322 -18.70 13.67 -10.77
CA THR A 322 -18.18 13.56 -12.16
C THR A 322 -16.78 14.15 -12.31
N LYS A 323 -16.44 15.23 -11.60
CA LYS A 323 -15.08 15.80 -11.56
C LYS A 323 -14.08 14.86 -10.89
N ARG A 324 -14.47 14.18 -9.80
CA ARG A 324 -13.67 13.10 -9.18
C ARG A 324 -13.42 11.98 -10.19
N ASP A 325 -14.48 11.52 -10.87
CA ASP A 325 -14.41 10.34 -11.74
C ASP A 325 -13.56 10.60 -13.00
N ASP A 326 -13.63 11.80 -13.58
CA ASP A 326 -12.72 12.27 -14.64
C ASP A 326 -11.27 12.44 -14.12
N ALA A 327 -11.06 12.99 -12.91
CA ALA A 327 -9.73 13.09 -12.32
C ALA A 327 -9.08 11.72 -12.04
N VAL A 328 -9.86 10.74 -11.57
CA VAL A 328 -9.41 9.35 -11.37
C VAL A 328 -9.09 8.68 -12.70
N LEU A 329 -9.91 8.88 -13.74
CA LEU A 329 -9.63 8.36 -15.09
C LEU A 329 -8.33 8.93 -15.66
N ARG A 330 -8.11 10.25 -15.53
CA ARG A 330 -6.87 10.92 -15.95
C ARG A 330 -5.65 10.39 -15.20
N LEU A 331 -5.76 10.23 -13.88
CA LEU A 331 -4.70 9.65 -13.06
C LEU A 331 -4.35 8.24 -13.54
N HIS A 332 -5.35 7.39 -13.77
CA HIS A 332 -5.13 6.04 -14.29
C HIS A 332 -4.43 6.04 -15.67
N THR A 333 -4.83 6.91 -16.61
CA THR A 333 -4.12 7.03 -17.90
C THR A 333 -2.69 7.56 -17.79
N ALA A 334 -2.38 8.33 -16.73
CA ALA A 334 -1.02 8.79 -16.45
C ALA A 334 -0.17 7.68 -15.79
N GLU A 335 -0.76 6.84 -14.94
CA GLU A 335 -0.15 5.62 -14.41
C GLU A 335 0.17 4.63 -15.54
N GLU A 336 -0.79 4.34 -16.44
CA GLU A 336 -0.57 3.49 -17.61
C GLU A 336 0.56 4.00 -18.52
N ALA A 337 0.69 5.32 -18.69
CA ALA A 337 1.78 5.94 -19.44
C ALA A 337 3.13 5.84 -18.70
N ALA A 338 3.14 6.01 -17.37
CA ALA A 338 4.33 5.83 -16.54
C ALA A 338 4.83 4.38 -16.57
N ASP A 339 3.94 3.40 -16.47
CA ASP A 339 4.28 1.96 -16.58
C ASP A 339 4.82 1.61 -17.98
N GLN A 340 4.24 2.17 -19.05
CA GLN A 340 4.78 2.02 -20.42
C GLN A 340 6.18 2.63 -20.55
N HIS A 341 6.43 3.80 -19.95
CA HIS A 341 7.75 4.41 -19.92
C HIS A 341 8.75 3.60 -19.09
N GLN A 342 8.34 3.06 -17.94
CA GLN A 342 9.17 2.18 -17.12
C GLN A 342 9.53 0.88 -17.87
N HIS A 343 8.56 0.23 -18.53
CA HIS A 343 8.82 -0.96 -19.33
C HIS A 343 9.76 -0.69 -20.51
N SER A 344 9.66 0.49 -21.13
CA SER A 344 10.60 0.95 -22.16
C SER A 344 12.01 1.17 -21.60
N LEU A 345 12.13 1.79 -20.42
CA LEU A 345 13.40 1.97 -19.73
C LEU A 345 14.04 0.63 -19.32
N ASP A 346 13.27 -0.32 -18.80
CA ASP A 346 13.75 -1.66 -18.45
C ASP A 346 14.23 -2.42 -19.69
N THR A 347 13.49 -2.31 -20.81
CA THR A 347 13.89 -2.89 -22.09
C THR A 347 15.18 -2.27 -22.61
N LEU A 348 15.34 -0.95 -22.53
CA LEU A 348 16.56 -0.24 -22.90
C LEU A 348 17.74 -0.60 -21.99
N GLN A 349 17.51 -0.75 -20.68
CA GLN A 349 18.53 -1.22 -19.73
C GLN A 349 18.98 -2.65 -20.05
N GLN A 350 18.04 -3.55 -20.37
CA GLN A 350 18.39 -4.91 -20.79
C GLN A 350 19.21 -4.91 -22.10
N VAL A 351 18.81 -4.11 -23.10
CA VAL A 351 19.56 -3.98 -24.36
C VAL A 351 20.96 -3.40 -24.12
N LEU A 352 21.11 -2.41 -23.22
CA LEU A 352 22.42 -1.90 -22.82
C LEU A 352 23.26 -2.95 -22.09
N GLN A 353 22.66 -3.75 -21.21
CA GLN A 353 23.34 -4.83 -20.49
C GLN A 353 23.81 -5.93 -21.44
N ASP A 354 22.97 -6.37 -22.38
CA ASP A 354 23.35 -7.35 -23.40
C ASP A 354 24.35 -6.76 -24.41
N PHE A 355 24.31 -5.46 -24.72
CA PHE A 355 25.35 -4.80 -25.52
C PHE A 355 26.71 -4.81 -24.79
N GLN A 356 26.77 -4.36 -23.54
CA GLN A 356 27.99 -4.36 -22.72
C GLN A 356 28.57 -5.78 -22.55
N LYS A 357 27.70 -6.77 -22.33
CA LYS A 357 28.05 -8.19 -22.21
C LYS A 357 28.55 -8.79 -23.53
N ASN A 358 27.97 -8.42 -24.66
CA ASN A 358 28.48 -8.83 -25.98
C ASN A 358 29.80 -8.14 -26.31
N GLN A 359 29.96 -6.85 -26.01
CA GLN A 359 31.22 -6.12 -26.19
C GLN A 359 32.34 -6.70 -25.30
N ALA A 360 32.05 -7.01 -24.04
CA ALA A 360 32.98 -7.68 -23.13
C ALA A 360 33.38 -9.07 -23.64
N ARG A 361 32.42 -9.84 -24.19
CA ARG A 361 32.69 -11.13 -24.86
C ARG A 361 33.56 -10.97 -26.10
N GLU A 362 33.27 -9.98 -26.96
CA GLU A 362 34.05 -9.73 -28.18
C GLU A 362 35.48 -9.29 -27.85
N ILE A 363 35.67 -8.45 -26.83
CA ILE A 363 36.99 -8.08 -26.30
C ILE A 363 37.71 -9.30 -25.72
N ALA A 364 37.01 -10.17 -24.98
CA ALA A 364 37.59 -11.42 -24.48
C ALA A 364 38.02 -12.37 -25.62
N GLU A 365 37.18 -12.55 -26.66
CA GLU A 365 37.53 -13.33 -27.85
C GLU A 365 38.70 -12.69 -28.64
N ALA A 366 38.73 -11.36 -28.78
CA ALA A 366 39.81 -10.64 -29.47
C ALA A 366 41.14 -10.73 -28.72
N THR A 367 41.12 -10.57 -27.40
CA THR A 367 42.31 -10.74 -26.54
C THR A 367 42.76 -12.19 -26.48
N GLU A 368 41.87 -13.18 -26.57
CA GLU A 368 42.28 -14.58 -26.68
C GLU A 368 42.93 -14.87 -28.04
N ARG A 369 42.39 -14.31 -29.14
CA ARG A 369 42.99 -14.40 -30.48
C ARG A 369 44.39 -13.78 -30.54
N THR A 370 44.62 -12.62 -29.91
CA THR A 370 45.97 -12.02 -29.84
C THR A 370 46.89 -12.79 -28.90
N ARG A 371 46.38 -13.31 -27.78
CA ARG A 371 47.14 -14.18 -26.86
C ARG A 371 47.63 -15.45 -27.56
N ARG A 372 46.78 -16.13 -28.35
CA ARG A 372 47.16 -17.31 -29.15
C ARG A 372 48.27 -16.97 -30.16
N LYS A 373 48.11 -15.89 -30.93
CA LYS A 373 49.16 -15.43 -31.87
C LYS A 373 50.48 -15.11 -31.18
N LEU A 374 50.43 -14.50 -29.99
CA LEU A 374 51.62 -14.22 -29.20
C LEU A 374 52.29 -15.51 -28.68
N GLU A 375 51.50 -16.53 -28.34
CA GLU A 375 52.02 -17.87 -28.00
C GLU A 375 52.70 -18.53 -29.22
N GLU A 376 52.06 -18.53 -30.39
CA GLU A 376 52.64 -19.07 -31.62
C GLU A 376 53.96 -18.37 -32.00
N GLU A 377 54.04 -17.04 -31.90
CA GLU A 377 55.28 -16.30 -32.18
C GLU A 377 56.36 -16.54 -31.12
N ARG A 378 55.99 -16.83 -29.86
CA ARG A 378 56.93 -17.30 -28.84
C ARG A 378 57.45 -18.70 -29.15
N GLU A 379 56.59 -19.63 -29.59
CA GLU A 379 56.99 -20.97 -30.00
C GLU A 379 57.89 -20.93 -31.24
N ARG A 380 57.56 -20.11 -32.25
CA ARG A 380 58.42 -19.82 -33.41
C ARG A 380 59.76 -19.27 -32.95
N THR A 381 59.78 -18.25 -32.10
CA THR A 381 61.02 -17.65 -31.55
C THR A 381 61.84 -18.67 -30.76
N ALA A 382 61.21 -19.50 -29.94
CA ALA A 382 61.87 -20.55 -29.17
C ALA A 382 62.49 -21.60 -30.11
N SER A 383 61.74 -22.09 -31.11
CA SER A 383 62.23 -23.05 -32.11
C SER A 383 63.41 -22.50 -32.92
N LEU A 384 63.35 -21.21 -33.31
CA LEU A 384 64.46 -20.51 -33.97
C LEU A 384 65.65 -20.33 -33.03
N SER A 385 65.44 -20.09 -31.73
CA SER A 385 66.54 -20.05 -30.75
C SER A 385 67.22 -21.42 -30.56
N VAL A 386 66.44 -22.51 -30.62
CA VAL A 386 66.98 -23.89 -30.57
C VAL A 386 67.77 -24.20 -31.84
N GLN A 387 67.26 -23.84 -33.02
CA GLN A 387 68.00 -23.95 -34.28
C GLN A 387 69.28 -23.11 -34.29
N LEU A 388 69.23 -21.86 -33.81
CA LEU A 388 70.40 -20.97 -33.71
C LEU A 388 71.44 -21.54 -32.73
N ASN A 389 71.01 -22.05 -31.58
CA ASN A 389 71.91 -22.72 -30.63
C ASN A 389 72.51 -24.02 -31.20
N ALA A 390 71.75 -24.80 -31.96
CA ALA A 390 72.25 -25.98 -32.66
C ALA A 390 73.26 -25.63 -33.75
N LEU A 391 72.97 -24.63 -34.59
CA LEU A 391 73.89 -24.12 -35.61
C LEU A 391 75.15 -23.50 -34.99
N LYS A 392 75.02 -22.83 -33.84
CA LYS A 392 76.15 -22.30 -33.05
C LYS A 392 76.98 -23.42 -32.42
N GLY A 393 76.34 -24.52 -32.00
CA GLY A 393 77.00 -25.76 -31.59
C GLY A 393 77.80 -26.37 -32.73
N GLN A 394 77.17 -26.60 -33.89
CA GLN A 394 77.83 -27.08 -35.11
C GLN A 394 78.97 -26.16 -35.58
N LEU A 395 78.82 -24.83 -35.45
CA LEU A 395 79.89 -23.88 -35.73
C LEU A 395 81.05 -24.01 -34.75
N GLY A 396 80.76 -24.23 -33.46
CA GLY A 396 81.78 -24.50 -32.42
C GLY A 396 82.49 -25.84 -32.64
N GLU A 397 81.76 -26.88 -33.04
CA GLU A 397 82.30 -28.19 -33.44
C GLU A 397 83.16 -28.07 -34.71
N ALA A 398 82.71 -27.31 -35.71
CA ALA A 398 83.48 -27.05 -36.93
C ALA A 398 84.72 -26.18 -36.65
N GLN A 399 84.65 -25.21 -35.74
CA GLN A 399 85.81 -24.44 -35.28
C GLN A 399 86.78 -25.31 -34.46
N GLY A 400 86.29 -26.21 -33.61
CA GLY A 400 87.11 -27.19 -32.89
C GLY A 400 87.76 -28.20 -33.84
N GLY A 401 87.02 -28.67 -34.84
CA GLY A 401 87.52 -29.52 -35.92
C GLY A 401 88.54 -28.81 -36.80
N LEU A 402 88.35 -27.52 -37.10
CA LEU A 402 89.33 -26.69 -37.80
C LEU A 402 90.59 -26.47 -36.95
N ALA A 403 90.46 -26.23 -35.65
CA ALA A 403 91.59 -26.10 -34.73
C ALA A 403 92.34 -27.44 -34.54
N ALA A 404 91.63 -28.57 -34.62
CA ALA A 404 92.25 -29.89 -34.69
C ALA A 404 92.95 -30.11 -36.03
N ALA A 405 92.36 -29.67 -37.14
CA ALA A 405 92.93 -29.78 -38.48
C ALA A 405 94.17 -28.89 -38.67
N THR A 406 94.20 -27.66 -38.13
CA THR A 406 95.40 -26.82 -38.13
C THR A 406 96.49 -27.40 -37.23
N ARG A 407 96.15 -27.91 -36.03
CA ARG A 407 97.08 -28.65 -35.16
C ARG A 407 97.64 -29.92 -35.82
N LEU A 408 96.82 -30.65 -36.57
CA LEU A 408 97.27 -31.79 -37.37
C LEU A 408 98.12 -31.34 -38.56
N GLY A 409 97.83 -30.18 -39.16
CA GLY A 409 98.67 -29.50 -40.14
C GLY A 409 100.04 -29.13 -39.58
N ASP A 410 100.13 -28.58 -38.37
CA ASP A 410 101.39 -28.29 -37.68
C ASP A 410 102.18 -29.58 -37.39
N GLN A 411 101.50 -30.65 -36.98
CA GLN A 411 102.12 -31.96 -36.75
C GLN A 411 102.61 -32.58 -38.07
N LEU A 412 101.83 -32.46 -39.15
CA LEU A 412 102.19 -32.93 -40.48
C LEU A 412 103.36 -32.14 -41.05
N ALA A 413 103.38 -30.81 -40.90
CA ALA A 413 104.50 -29.95 -41.30
C ALA A 413 105.79 -30.30 -40.53
N LYS A 414 105.69 -30.55 -39.22
CA LYS A 414 106.83 -31.05 -38.41
C LYS A 414 107.29 -32.45 -38.84
N LYS A 415 106.35 -33.33 -39.23
CA LYS A 415 106.67 -34.66 -39.77
C LYS A 415 107.27 -34.59 -41.17
N GLU A 416 106.83 -33.68 -42.04
CA GLU A 416 107.40 -33.50 -43.37
C GLU A 416 108.79 -32.84 -43.29
N GLN A 417 108.99 -31.86 -42.40
CA GLN A 417 110.33 -31.35 -42.07
C GLN A 417 111.26 -32.48 -41.57
N MET A 418 110.76 -33.38 -40.71
CA MET A 418 111.50 -34.56 -40.26
C MET A 418 111.77 -35.56 -41.40
N ILE A 419 110.84 -35.75 -42.34
CA ILE A 419 111.03 -36.58 -43.54
C ILE A 419 112.05 -35.96 -44.49
N VAL A 420 112.04 -34.64 -44.69
CA VAL A 420 113.04 -33.91 -45.49
C VAL A 420 114.42 -33.99 -44.84
N ALA A 421 114.50 -33.82 -43.51
CA ALA A 421 115.75 -33.98 -42.76
C ALA A 421 116.28 -35.43 -42.84
N LEU A 422 115.41 -36.43 -42.69
CA LEU A 422 115.78 -37.84 -42.85
C LEU A 422 116.18 -38.17 -44.29
N LYS A 423 115.51 -37.62 -45.32
CA LYS A 423 115.92 -37.75 -46.72
C LYS A 423 117.30 -37.12 -46.97
N ALA A 424 117.58 -35.95 -46.39
CA ALA A 424 118.90 -35.33 -46.46
C ALA A 424 119.97 -36.17 -45.72
N GLN A 425 119.64 -36.75 -44.57
CA GLN A 425 120.52 -37.67 -43.86
C GLN A 425 120.76 -38.98 -44.65
N VAL A 426 119.73 -39.54 -45.29
CA VAL A 426 119.86 -40.70 -46.19
C VAL A 426 120.72 -40.35 -47.40
N SER A 427 120.50 -39.20 -48.06
CA SER A 427 121.34 -38.73 -49.16
C SER A 427 122.80 -38.55 -48.74
N SER A 428 123.06 -38.05 -47.52
CA SER A 428 124.40 -37.94 -46.95
C SER A 428 125.02 -39.32 -46.66
N GLN A 429 124.23 -40.24 -46.10
CA GLN A 429 124.66 -41.61 -45.84
C GLN A 429 124.91 -42.40 -47.13
N GLU A 430 124.14 -42.15 -48.19
CA GLU A 430 124.33 -42.68 -49.54
C GLU A 430 125.57 -42.10 -50.22
N GLU A 431 125.85 -40.80 -50.05
CA GLU A 431 127.11 -40.19 -50.47
C GLU A 431 128.33 -40.81 -49.76
N VAL A 432 128.28 -40.95 -48.43
CA VAL A 432 129.34 -41.61 -47.65
C VAL A 432 129.50 -43.07 -48.09
N SER A 433 128.38 -43.79 -48.29
CA SER A 433 128.39 -45.17 -48.80
C SER A 433 128.87 -45.28 -50.25
N ARG A 434 128.75 -44.22 -51.05
CA ARG A 434 129.33 -44.14 -52.40
C ARG A 434 130.83 -43.93 -52.32
N ARG A 435 131.31 -42.95 -51.55
CA ARG A 435 132.75 -42.69 -51.32
C ARG A 435 133.49 -43.94 -50.81
N ALA A 436 132.90 -44.65 -49.85
CA ALA A 436 133.47 -45.92 -49.36
C ALA A 436 133.49 -47.03 -50.42
N ARG A 437 132.50 -47.06 -51.34
CA ARG A 437 132.49 -47.98 -52.50
C ARG A 437 133.58 -47.61 -53.51
N ASP A 438 133.78 -46.32 -53.74
CA ASP A 438 134.79 -45.78 -54.65
C ASP A 438 136.20 -46.09 -54.11
N GLU A 439 136.47 -45.91 -52.80
CA GLU A 439 137.73 -46.31 -52.15
C GLU A 439 138.02 -47.81 -52.25
N VAL A 440 137.02 -48.66 -52.01
CA VAL A 440 137.14 -50.12 -52.18
C VAL A 440 137.46 -50.49 -53.64
N SER A 441 136.95 -49.73 -54.62
CA SER A 441 137.30 -49.95 -56.03
C SER A 441 138.77 -49.64 -56.35
N CYS A 442 139.34 -48.61 -55.73
CA CYS A 442 140.74 -48.22 -55.91
C CYS A 442 141.71 -49.25 -55.33
N LEU A 443 141.43 -49.77 -54.12
CA LEU A 443 142.26 -50.80 -53.46
C LEU A 443 142.25 -52.14 -54.22
N LYS A 444 141.13 -52.48 -54.88
CA LYS A 444 140.98 -53.73 -55.62
C LYS A 444 141.82 -53.83 -56.91
N ASN A 445 142.41 -52.72 -57.35
CA ASN A 445 143.18 -52.62 -58.59
C ASN A 445 144.70 -52.52 -58.37
N THR A 446 145.17 -52.39 -57.12
CA THR A 446 146.60 -52.24 -56.77
C THR A 446 147.19 -53.45 -56.04
N SER A 447 146.38 -54.47 -55.73
CA SER A 447 146.80 -55.75 -55.14
C SER A 447 145.85 -56.87 -55.61
N GLU A 448 146.26 -58.13 -55.81
CA GLU A 448 147.58 -58.72 -55.60
C GLU A 448 147.88 -59.82 -56.65
N GLY A 449 148.70 -59.50 -57.64
CA GLY A 449 149.33 -60.50 -58.51
C GLY A 449 150.77 -60.75 -58.07
N LYS A 450 151.13 -62.03 -57.84
CA LYS A 450 152.46 -62.59 -57.46
C LYS A 450 152.73 -62.83 -55.96
N VAL A 451 152.15 -63.90 -55.41
CA VAL A 451 152.81 -64.72 -54.36
C VAL A 451 152.85 -66.20 -54.81
N GLU A 452 153.26 -66.42 -56.06
CA GLU A 452 153.29 -67.75 -56.68
C GLU A 452 154.61 -68.52 -56.48
N LYS A 453 154.49 -69.86 -56.48
CA LYS A 453 155.51 -70.92 -56.66
C LYS A 453 156.24 -71.53 -55.46
N PRO A 454 156.82 -70.82 -54.46
CA PRO A 454 157.55 -71.51 -53.39
C PRO A 454 156.63 -72.30 -52.46
N LEU A 455 155.41 -71.80 -52.17
CA LEU A 455 154.42 -72.48 -51.34
C LEU A 455 153.98 -73.82 -51.96
N LEU A 456 153.48 -73.80 -53.21
CA LEU A 456 153.03 -75.04 -53.88
C LEU A 456 154.15 -76.07 -54.02
N ARG A 457 155.41 -75.63 -54.23
CA ARG A 457 156.55 -76.55 -54.31
C ARG A 457 156.77 -77.27 -52.98
N ASN A 458 156.74 -76.55 -51.85
CA ASN A 458 156.89 -77.17 -50.53
C ASN A 458 155.69 -78.08 -50.19
N LEU A 459 154.46 -77.67 -50.55
CA LEU A 459 153.24 -78.42 -50.29
C LEU A 459 153.24 -79.78 -51.02
N LEU A 460 153.62 -79.81 -52.30
CA LEU A 460 153.74 -81.04 -53.09
C LEU A 460 154.92 -81.91 -52.63
N VAL A 461 156.07 -81.32 -52.30
CA VAL A 461 157.23 -82.08 -51.77
C VAL A 461 156.89 -82.76 -50.44
N GLY A 462 156.16 -82.09 -49.54
CA GLY A 462 155.72 -82.68 -48.27
C GLY A 462 154.81 -83.90 -48.43
N TYR A 463 153.94 -83.90 -49.45
CA TYR A 463 153.04 -85.03 -49.74
C TYR A 463 153.78 -86.27 -50.29
N PHE A 464 154.74 -86.09 -51.20
CA PHE A 464 155.50 -87.22 -51.75
C PHE A 464 156.58 -87.75 -50.79
N ALA A 465 157.20 -86.89 -49.99
CA ALA A 465 158.29 -87.26 -49.08
C ALA A 465 157.84 -87.96 -47.79
N THR A 466 156.54 -87.93 -47.45
CA THR A 466 156.03 -88.57 -46.22
C THR A 466 155.76 -90.07 -46.43
N PRO A 467 156.11 -90.94 -45.45
CA PRO A 467 155.74 -92.36 -45.48
C PRO A 467 154.21 -92.52 -45.36
N ILE A 468 153.72 -93.67 -45.85
CA ILE A 468 152.28 -93.92 -46.09
C ILE A 468 151.41 -93.66 -44.86
N ASP A 469 151.89 -94.02 -43.67
CA ASP A 469 151.10 -94.03 -42.42
C ASP A 469 150.77 -92.64 -41.84
N LYS A 470 151.22 -91.54 -42.48
CA LYS A 470 150.92 -90.15 -42.05
C LYS A 470 150.33 -89.24 -43.12
N ARG A 471 149.98 -89.77 -44.30
CA ARG A 471 149.57 -88.93 -45.45
C ARG A 471 148.20 -88.25 -45.30
N GLN A 472 147.26 -88.83 -44.57
CA GLN A 472 145.89 -88.29 -44.46
C GLN A 472 145.81 -87.01 -43.59
N GLU A 473 146.63 -86.91 -42.56
CA GLU A 473 146.69 -85.72 -41.69
C GLU A 473 147.23 -84.49 -42.46
N VAL A 474 148.22 -84.71 -43.33
CA VAL A 474 148.72 -83.69 -44.27
C VAL A 474 147.65 -83.31 -45.31
N LEU A 475 146.89 -84.28 -45.83
CA LEU A 475 145.83 -84.03 -46.81
C LEU A 475 144.73 -83.09 -46.26
N ARG A 476 144.36 -83.28 -44.98
CA ARG A 476 143.39 -82.43 -44.28
C ARG A 476 143.87 -80.97 -44.20
N ILE A 477 145.15 -80.75 -43.87
CA ILE A 477 145.75 -79.41 -43.84
C ILE A 477 145.77 -78.80 -45.25
N ILE A 478 146.09 -79.58 -46.29
CA ILE A 478 146.07 -79.12 -47.69
C ILE A 478 144.65 -78.68 -48.11
N ALA A 479 143.61 -79.44 -47.76
CA ALA A 479 142.22 -79.11 -48.08
C ALA A 479 141.68 -77.87 -47.32
N GLU A 480 142.29 -77.52 -46.19
CA GLU A 480 141.95 -76.36 -45.37
C GLU A 480 142.75 -75.10 -45.76
N VAL A 481 143.99 -75.26 -46.24
CA VAL A 481 144.84 -74.17 -46.78
C VAL A 481 144.49 -73.80 -48.24
N LEU A 482 143.72 -74.65 -48.94
CA LEU A 482 143.26 -74.44 -50.32
C LEU A 482 141.73 -74.27 -50.43
N ASP A 483 141.02 -74.02 -49.32
CA ASP A 483 139.57 -73.77 -49.26
C ASP A 483 138.69 -74.75 -50.09
N PHE A 484 138.92 -76.06 -49.94
CA PHE A 484 138.18 -77.08 -50.69
C PHE A 484 136.67 -77.02 -50.44
N SER A 485 135.87 -77.06 -51.51
CA SER A 485 134.42 -76.99 -51.43
C SER A 485 133.82 -78.18 -50.69
N THR A 486 132.59 -78.02 -50.17
CA THR A 486 131.89 -79.07 -49.41
C THR A 486 131.63 -80.34 -50.22
N GLU A 487 131.50 -80.25 -51.55
CA GLU A 487 131.34 -81.42 -52.41
C GLU A 487 132.67 -82.18 -52.61
N GLU A 488 133.80 -81.47 -52.75
CA GLU A 488 135.13 -82.05 -52.90
C GLU A 488 135.66 -82.65 -51.59
N ARG A 489 135.36 -82.02 -50.44
CA ARG A 489 135.61 -82.59 -49.10
C ARG A 489 134.93 -83.96 -48.93
N SER A 490 133.74 -84.18 -49.49
CA SER A 490 133.06 -85.48 -49.40
C SER A 490 133.81 -86.61 -50.14
N ARG A 491 134.49 -86.30 -51.25
CA ARG A 491 135.23 -87.29 -52.06
C ARG A 491 136.61 -87.63 -51.49
N THR A 492 137.01 -87.02 -50.37
CA THR A 492 138.32 -87.21 -49.72
C THR A 492 138.23 -87.91 -48.36
N GLY A 493 137.07 -88.45 -48.01
CA GLY A 493 136.92 -89.43 -46.91
C GLY A 493 137.00 -88.86 -45.50
N LEU A 494 136.69 -87.57 -45.32
CA LEU A 494 136.67 -86.87 -44.05
C LEU A 494 135.23 -86.48 -43.67
N ASP A 495 134.48 -87.48 -43.21
CA ASP A 495 133.12 -87.39 -42.67
C ASP A 495 133.06 -86.58 -41.34
N SER A 496 131.91 -86.13 -40.82
CA SER A 496 130.51 -86.44 -41.18
C SER A 496 129.54 -85.28 -40.88
N HIS A 497 128.37 -85.30 -41.53
CA HIS A 497 127.16 -84.49 -41.27
C HIS A 497 127.27 -82.94 -41.42
N GLY A 498 126.27 -82.26 -41.98
CA GLY A 498 124.99 -82.81 -42.46
C GLY A 498 123.89 -81.77 -42.75
N THR A 499 124.22 -80.73 -43.52
CA THR A 499 123.35 -80.05 -44.50
C THR A 499 121.94 -79.56 -44.10
N SER A 500 121.81 -78.21 -44.12
CA SER A 500 120.66 -77.38 -44.50
C SER A 500 119.46 -78.04 -45.22
N TRP A 501 118.23 -77.57 -44.97
CA TRP A 501 117.26 -77.23 -46.03
C TRP A 501 116.04 -76.41 -45.54
N LEU A 502 115.37 -75.74 -46.48
CA LEU A 502 114.10 -75.04 -46.33
C LEU A 502 112.97 -75.90 -46.92
N SER A 503 111.90 -76.21 -46.16
CA SER A 503 110.61 -76.69 -46.71
C SER A 503 109.44 -76.58 -45.71
N SER A 504 108.75 -75.44 -45.79
CA SER A 504 107.28 -75.29 -45.85
C SER A 504 106.32 -76.32 -45.21
N ILE A 505 105.40 -75.76 -44.40
CA ILE A 505 103.99 -76.18 -44.19
C ILE A 505 103.73 -77.50 -43.44
N ALA A 506 103.45 -77.35 -42.14
CA ALA A 506 102.41 -78.12 -41.44
C ALA A 506 101.81 -77.27 -40.30
N ASN A 507 100.58 -77.60 -39.88
CA ASN A 507 99.90 -76.97 -38.75
C ASN A 507 100.47 -77.45 -37.39
N PHE A 508 99.83 -76.95 -36.32
CA PHE A 508 99.32 -77.78 -35.20
C PHE A 508 100.11 -77.77 -33.88
N LEU A 509 99.65 -76.89 -32.97
CA LEU A 509 99.81 -76.95 -31.50
C LEU A 509 101.24 -76.74 -30.94
N ALA A 510 101.46 -76.03 -29.83
CA ALA A 510 100.55 -75.35 -28.89
C ALA A 510 101.18 -74.04 -28.36
N PRO A 511 100.47 -73.28 -27.52
CA PRO A 511 100.82 -73.40 -26.09
C PRO A 511 99.61 -73.46 -25.14
N PRO A 512 99.56 -74.40 -24.18
CA PRO A 512 98.73 -74.26 -22.98
C PRO A 512 99.46 -73.32 -21.98
N ALA A 513 98.88 -72.34 -21.29
CA ALA A 513 97.53 -72.07 -20.78
C ALA A 513 97.28 -72.52 -19.32
N SER A 514 96.37 -71.78 -18.65
CA SER A 514 95.96 -71.87 -17.23
C SER A 514 96.98 -71.29 -16.21
N ASN A 515 96.58 -70.63 -15.12
CA ASN A 515 95.25 -70.58 -14.49
C ASN A 515 94.72 -69.17 -14.16
N MET A 516 93.44 -68.94 -14.53
CA MET A 516 92.39 -68.14 -13.84
C MET A 516 92.62 -66.64 -13.52
N ARG A 517 91.58 -65.79 -13.45
CA ARG A 517 90.12 -66.05 -13.43
C ARG A 517 89.34 -65.04 -14.29
N VAL A 518 88.25 -65.51 -14.90
CA VAL A 518 87.29 -64.71 -15.68
C VAL A 518 85.87 -65.13 -15.29
N THR A 519 84.93 -64.19 -15.28
CA THR A 519 83.48 -64.43 -15.46
C THR A 519 82.86 -63.22 -16.19
N SER A 520 82.06 -63.37 -17.25
CA SER A 520 81.78 -64.57 -18.06
C SER A 520 81.04 -64.20 -19.36
N LYS A 521 81.41 -64.88 -20.45
CA LYS A 521 80.64 -65.12 -21.69
C LYS A 521 80.24 -63.95 -22.59
N VAL A 522 80.79 -64.00 -23.80
CA VAL A 522 80.13 -63.65 -25.06
C VAL A 522 78.97 -64.63 -25.31
N ASP A 523 77.87 -64.17 -25.90
CA ASP A 523 77.25 -64.86 -27.04
C ASP A 523 76.36 -63.95 -27.89
N VAL A 524 76.12 -64.38 -29.12
CA VAL A 524 75.46 -63.65 -30.20
C VAL A 524 73.94 -63.53 -29.99
N LEU A 525 73.34 -62.35 -30.21
CA LEU A 525 72.12 -62.15 -31.03
C LEU A 525 71.64 -60.68 -31.11
N ASP A 526 71.01 -60.38 -32.24
CA ASP A 526 69.98 -59.37 -32.56
C ASP A 526 70.16 -57.85 -32.38
N HIS A 527 69.75 -57.16 -33.45
CA HIS A 527 69.67 -55.71 -33.57
C HIS A 527 68.34 -55.18 -33.00
N THR A 528 68.26 -54.89 -31.69
CA THR A 528 67.14 -54.13 -31.12
C THR A 528 67.25 -52.65 -31.53
N SER A 529 66.86 -52.38 -32.78
CA SER A 529 66.96 -51.07 -33.43
C SER A 529 66.08 -50.00 -32.78
N LEU A 530 66.35 -48.74 -33.17
CA LEU A 530 65.66 -47.49 -32.82
C LEU A 530 64.13 -47.62 -32.62
N SER A 531 63.50 -48.47 -33.44
CA SER A 531 62.08 -48.83 -33.40
C SER A 531 61.55 -49.18 -32.00
N GLN A 532 62.30 -49.90 -31.17
CA GLN A 532 61.80 -50.33 -29.86
C GLN A 532 61.78 -49.18 -28.82
N ALA A 533 62.68 -48.20 -28.95
CA ALA A 533 62.62 -46.96 -28.18
C ALA A 533 61.48 -46.05 -28.67
N PHE A 534 61.24 -46.01 -29.99
CA PHE A 534 60.14 -45.26 -30.60
C PHE A 534 58.77 -45.84 -30.23
N ILE A 535 58.62 -47.16 -30.14
CA ILE A 535 57.40 -47.81 -29.67
C ILE A 535 57.14 -47.48 -28.19
N ARG A 536 58.15 -47.52 -27.32
CA ARG A 536 57.98 -47.08 -25.92
C ARG A 536 57.54 -45.62 -25.79
N PHE A 537 58.11 -44.73 -26.61
CA PHE A 537 57.71 -43.32 -26.66
C PHE A 537 56.23 -43.18 -27.07
N LEU A 538 55.79 -43.96 -28.07
CA LEU A 538 54.39 -44.01 -28.48
C LEU A 538 53.46 -44.63 -27.42
N GLU A 539 53.91 -45.61 -26.62
CA GLU A 539 53.13 -46.17 -25.50
C GLU A 539 52.94 -45.15 -24.35
N ASP A 540 53.98 -44.41 -23.99
CA ASP A 540 53.92 -43.35 -22.97
C ASP A 540 53.07 -42.14 -23.41
N GLU A 541 53.00 -41.83 -24.71
CA GLU A 541 52.30 -40.65 -25.25
C GLU A 541 50.87 -40.91 -25.75
N SER A 542 50.48 -42.17 -26.03
CA SER A 542 49.16 -42.51 -26.60
C SER A 542 48.08 -42.95 -25.60
N SER A 543 48.39 -43.07 -24.30
CA SER A 543 47.40 -43.44 -23.27
C SER A 543 46.75 -42.21 -22.61
N PRO A 544 45.41 -42.07 -22.62
CA PRO A 544 44.76 -40.83 -22.21
C PRO A 544 44.77 -40.64 -20.69
N ARG A 545 45.53 -39.65 -20.20
CA ARG A 545 45.39 -39.16 -18.82
C ARG A 545 44.00 -38.55 -18.61
N PRO A 546 43.18 -39.05 -17.67
CA PRO A 546 41.94 -38.38 -17.31
C PRO A 546 42.25 -37.03 -16.66
N GLN A 547 41.55 -35.98 -17.08
CA GLN A 547 41.72 -34.64 -16.48
C GLN A 547 41.27 -34.63 -15.00
N PRO A 548 41.89 -33.78 -14.16
CA PRO A 548 41.58 -33.73 -12.73
C PRO A 548 40.13 -33.30 -12.46
N ARG A 549 39.49 -33.93 -11.47
CA ARG A 549 38.17 -33.53 -10.99
C ARG A 549 38.24 -32.14 -10.34
N LEU A 550 37.68 -31.13 -11.02
CA LEU A 550 37.50 -29.79 -10.47
C LEU A 550 36.49 -29.82 -9.29
N PRO A 551 36.75 -29.10 -8.16
CA PRO A 551 35.86 -29.10 -6.98
C PRO A 551 34.43 -28.55 -7.17
N ALA A 552 34.03 -28.16 -8.38
CA ALA A 552 32.72 -27.57 -8.68
C ALA A 552 31.53 -28.46 -8.26
N VAL A 553 31.68 -29.79 -8.34
CA VAL A 553 30.61 -30.75 -8.00
C VAL A 553 30.25 -30.71 -6.50
N GLN A 554 31.23 -30.51 -5.61
CA GLN A 554 30.96 -30.39 -4.17
C GLN A 554 30.32 -29.03 -3.82
N MET A 555 30.65 -27.96 -4.53
CA MET A 555 29.99 -26.66 -4.33
C MET A 555 28.54 -26.66 -4.81
N ALA A 556 28.22 -27.35 -5.91
CA ALA A 556 26.85 -27.49 -6.41
C ALA A 556 25.92 -28.25 -5.44
N GLN A 557 26.46 -29.22 -4.69
CA GLN A 557 25.72 -29.93 -3.64
C GLN A 557 25.57 -29.07 -2.37
N GLN A 558 26.55 -28.23 -2.04
CA GLN A 558 26.42 -27.30 -0.91
C GLN A 558 25.50 -26.10 -1.19
N THR A 559 25.30 -25.69 -2.44
CA THR A 559 24.35 -24.61 -2.78
C THR A 559 22.90 -25.05 -2.66
N THR A 560 22.57 -26.31 -2.97
CA THR A 560 21.22 -26.87 -2.74
C THR A 560 20.91 -26.98 -1.25
N GLU A 561 21.80 -27.55 -0.44
CA GLU A 561 21.61 -27.61 1.02
C GLU A 561 21.53 -26.22 1.70
N LYS A 562 22.24 -25.21 1.17
CA LYS A 562 22.14 -23.83 1.67
C LYS A 562 20.87 -23.10 1.21
N ALA A 563 20.29 -23.47 0.06
CA ALA A 563 19.02 -22.90 -0.38
C ALA A 563 17.88 -23.31 0.57
N GLU A 564 17.77 -24.60 0.88
CA GLU A 564 16.73 -25.14 1.76
C GLU A 564 16.83 -24.58 3.19
N LYS A 565 18.04 -24.54 3.76
CA LYS A 565 18.28 -23.96 5.10
C LYS A 565 18.05 -22.43 5.15
N LYS A 566 18.20 -21.71 4.03
CA LYS A 566 17.89 -20.26 3.95
C LYS A 566 16.40 -19.97 3.71
N ALA A 567 15.65 -20.90 3.10
CA ALA A 567 14.20 -20.81 3.00
C ALA A 567 13.53 -20.95 4.39
N GLN A 568 13.94 -21.94 5.19
CA GLN A 568 13.38 -22.16 6.53
C GLN A 568 13.71 -21.01 7.51
N ALA A 569 14.89 -20.40 7.40
CA ALA A 569 15.29 -19.28 8.25
C ALA A 569 14.50 -17.97 8.02
N LYS A 570 13.81 -17.81 6.87
CA LYS A 570 13.00 -16.60 6.57
C LYS A 570 11.54 -16.70 7.05
N ALA A 571 11.10 -17.87 7.52
CA ALA A 571 9.71 -18.13 7.92
C ALA A 571 9.37 -17.84 9.40
N GLN A 572 10.35 -17.41 10.21
CA GLN A 572 10.17 -17.20 11.67
C GLN A 572 10.34 -15.74 12.13
N ALA A 573 10.56 -14.79 11.21
CA ALA A 573 10.78 -13.38 11.52
C ALA A 573 9.61 -12.44 11.13
N ALA A 574 8.51 -12.99 10.61
CA ALA A 574 7.36 -12.25 10.10
C ALA A 574 6.03 -12.75 10.71
N ASN A 575 5.89 -12.62 12.04
CA ASN A 575 4.63 -12.90 12.72
C ASN A 575 4.23 -11.72 13.63
N LYS A 576 3.54 -10.75 13.04
CA LYS A 576 2.67 -9.78 13.72
C LYS A 576 1.53 -9.38 12.78
N ILE A 577 0.31 -9.31 13.34
CA ILE A 577 -0.92 -8.73 12.76
C ILE A 577 -1.69 -9.65 11.78
N ASN A 578 -2.72 -10.30 12.36
CA ASN A 578 -3.96 -10.80 11.73
C ASN A 578 -4.85 -9.61 11.23
N PRO A 579 -6.00 -9.78 10.53
CA PRO A 579 -6.76 -11.04 10.29
C PRO A 579 -7.32 -11.30 8.86
N PHE A 580 -7.46 -12.60 8.54
CA PHE A 580 -8.71 -13.23 8.06
C PHE A 580 -9.42 -12.71 6.79
N ILE A 581 -9.02 -13.24 5.61
CA ILE A 581 -9.98 -13.69 4.59
C ILE A 581 -9.62 -15.14 4.18
N SER A 582 -10.61 -16.01 4.15
CA SER A 582 -10.56 -17.43 3.76
C SER A 582 -11.95 -17.81 3.24
N SER A 583 -12.14 -18.70 2.26
CA SER A 583 -11.20 -19.32 1.32
C SER A 583 -11.95 -19.65 0.03
N GLY A 584 -11.26 -19.65 -1.11
CA GLY A 584 -11.75 -20.35 -2.31
C GLY A 584 -11.23 -21.79 -2.31
N ASP A 585 -12.13 -22.76 -2.41
CA ASP A 585 -11.79 -24.18 -2.59
C ASP A 585 -12.66 -24.75 -3.72
N THR A 586 -12.01 -25.28 -4.76
CA THR A 586 -12.67 -25.92 -5.90
C THR A 586 -11.79 -27.07 -6.41
N GLN A 587 -12.39 -28.25 -6.54
CA GLN A 587 -11.72 -29.46 -7.03
C GLN A 587 -11.56 -29.48 -8.56
N VAL A 588 -10.79 -30.46 -9.02
CA VAL A 588 -10.39 -30.75 -10.41
C VAL A 588 -10.73 -32.23 -10.69
N PRO A 589 -11.05 -32.70 -11.91
CA PRO A 589 -11.50 -32.03 -13.14
C PRO A 589 -12.86 -32.57 -13.67
N ASP A 590 -13.36 -32.05 -14.80
CA ASP A 590 -13.35 -32.76 -16.09
C ASP A 590 -13.77 -31.78 -17.21
N GLY A 591 -13.57 -32.11 -18.50
CA GLY A 591 -13.87 -31.15 -19.57
C GLY A 591 -14.17 -31.76 -20.93
N ASP A 592 -14.73 -30.95 -21.84
CA ASP A 592 -14.55 -31.05 -23.29
C ASP A 592 -15.11 -29.80 -24.04
N LYS A 593 -14.51 -29.46 -25.18
CA LYS A 593 -14.92 -28.54 -26.28
C LYS A 593 -15.47 -27.11 -26.02
N SER A 594 -14.98 -26.21 -26.89
CA SER A 594 -15.29 -24.77 -27.02
C SER A 594 -16.40 -24.51 -28.09
N PRO A 595 -16.67 -23.27 -28.54
CA PRO A 595 -17.24 -22.12 -27.80
C PRO A 595 -18.44 -21.45 -28.54
N ARG A 596 -19.22 -20.55 -27.90
CA ARG A 596 -19.82 -19.33 -28.51
C ARG A 596 -20.73 -18.49 -27.58
N ASN A 597 -20.50 -17.17 -27.63
CA ASN A 597 -21.42 -16.01 -27.69
C ASN A 597 -22.68 -15.84 -26.78
N SER A 598 -22.98 -14.55 -26.57
CA SER A 598 -24.31 -13.92 -26.35
C SER A 598 -25.04 -14.09 -25.01
N SER A 599 -24.93 -13.04 -24.18
CA SER A 599 -26.04 -12.38 -23.46
C SER A 599 -27.17 -11.97 -24.45
N PRO A 600 -28.43 -11.62 -24.04
CA PRO A 600 -28.71 -10.60 -23.01
C PRO A 600 -30.05 -10.73 -22.21
N LEU A 601 -30.42 -9.63 -21.52
CA LEU A 601 -31.75 -9.20 -21.04
C LEU A 601 -32.28 -9.64 -19.66
N LEU A 602 -32.15 -8.70 -18.71
CA LEU A 602 -33.25 -7.99 -18.00
C LEU A 602 -34.55 -8.75 -17.69
N ALA A 603 -34.86 -8.84 -16.39
CA ALA A 603 -36.21 -8.74 -15.84
C ALA A 603 -36.18 -7.90 -14.56
N ALA A 604 -37.21 -7.08 -14.32
CA ALA A 604 -37.31 -6.22 -13.14
C ALA A 604 -38.42 -6.70 -12.20
N ALA A 605 -38.22 -6.54 -10.88
CA ALA A 605 -39.27 -6.73 -9.88
C ALA A 605 -38.98 -5.84 -8.65
N SER A 606 -40.02 -5.16 -8.15
CA SER A 606 -39.96 -4.30 -6.98
C SER A 606 -41.09 -4.65 -6.00
N THR A 607 -40.77 -4.84 -4.71
CA THR A 607 -41.70 -4.65 -3.57
C THR A 607 -40.97 -4.75 -2.22
N PRO A 608 -41.34 -3.93 -1.21
CA PRO A 608 -40.91 -4.08 0.20
C PRO A 608 -41.87 -4.97 1.02
N PRO A 609 -41.48 -5.43 2.24
CA PRO A 609 -42.28 -6.34 3.06
C PRO A 609 -43.37 -5.64 3.92
N PRO A 610 -44.44 -6.36 4.33
CA PRO A 610 -45.56 -5.81 5.10
C PRO A 610 -45.44 -5.94 6.63
N LEU A 611 -46.22 -5.15 7.36
CA LEU A 611 -46.48 -5.27 8.80
C LEU A 611 -47.75 -6.08 9.08
N PRO A 612 -47.89 -6.76 10.24
CA PRO A 612 -49.05 -7.59 10.56
C PRO A 612 -50.26 -6.78 11.04
N ALA A 613 -51.46 -7.25 10.70
CA ALA A 613 -52.74 -6.69 11.16
C ALA A 613 -53.26 -7.42 12.42
N LEU A 614 -54.02 -6.72 13.25
CA LEU A 614 -54.63 -7.23 14.49
C LEU A 614 -56.11 -7.55 14.27
N ALA A 615 -56.60 -8.67 14.83
CA ALA A 615 -58.00 -9.07 14.79
C ALA A 615 -58.50 -9.46 16.21
N PRO A 616 -59.76 -9.12 16.59
CA PRO A 616 -60.26 -9.34 17.95
C PRO A 616 -60.94 -10.70 18.16
N GLN A 617 -61.05 -11.12 19.42
CA GLN A 617 -62.01 -12.13 19.88
C GLN A 617 -62.86 -11.60 21.04
N GLN A 618 -64.03 -12.19 21.23
CA GLN A 618 -65.03 -11.86 22.26
C GLN A 618 -65.45 -13.12 23.03
N HIS A 619 -66.21 -12.93 24.13
CA HIS A 619 -66.95 -13.95 24.90
C HIS A 619 -66.07 -14.86 25.83
N HIS A 620 -66.49 -15.28 27.03
CA HIS A 620 -67.64 -14.89 27.88
C HIS A 620 -67.55 -15.51 29.31
N ILE A 621 -68.44 -15.03 30.21
CA ILE A 621 -69.13 -15.77 31.31
C ILE A 621 -68.42 -15.99 32.68
N ALA A 622 -69.02 -15.33 33.69
CA ALA A 622 -69.38 -15.71 35.07
C ALA A 622 -68.37 -15.90 36.24
N SER A 623 -68.78 -15.30 37.37
CA SER A 623 -68.38 -15.54 38.77
C SER A 623 -69.10 -16.79 39.36
N PRO A 624 -68.87 -17.22 40.63
CA PRO A 624 -69.57 -16.57 41.76
C PRO A 624 -68.88 -16.60 43.16
N LEU A 625 -69.60 -16.01 44.12
CA LEU A 625 -69.67 -16.28 45.58
C LEU A 625 -68.99 -15.25 46.53
N ALA A 626 -69.59 -15.08 47.72
CA ALA A 626 -69.51 -13.86 48.54
C ALA A 626 -69.30 -14.15 50.07
N PRO A 627 -69.63 -13.28 51.07
CA PRO A 627 -68.71 -12.91 52.16
C PRO A 627 -69.16 -13.44 53.56
N PRO A 628 -68.62 -12.98 54.73
CA PRO A 628 -69.05 -11.69 55.33
C PRO A 628 -68.10 -10.95 56.34
N SER A 629 -68.14 -9.60 56.34
CA SER A 629 -68.25 -8.71 57.55
C SER A 629 -67.09 -8.57 58.60
N PRO A 630 -67.14 -7.60 59.57
CA PRO A 630 -67.39 -6.15 59.41
C PRO A 630 -66.66 -5.19 60.42
N LEU A 631 -66.94 -3.86 60.35
CA LEU A 631 -66.76 -2.80 61.39
C LEU A 631 -65.30 -2.37 61.75
N THR A 632 -64.98 -1.14 62.22
CA THR A 632 -65.73 0.12 62.50
C THR A 632 -64.80 1.37 62.30
N PRO A 633 -65.28 2.62 62.23
CA PRO A 633 -64.49 3.80 61.83
C PRO A 633 -63.92 4.63 63.01
N GLY A 634 -62.94 5.50 62.71
CA GLY A 634 -62.46 6.57 63.60
C GLY A 634 -62.71 7.97 63.02
N ILE A 635 -63.51 8.78 63.70
CA ILE A 635 -63.85 10.16 63.31
C ILE A 635 -62.88 11.14 63.99
N GLY A 636 -62.38 12.13 63.26
CA GLY A 636 -61.44 13.14 63.77
C GLY A 636 -61.61 14.51 63.09
N ASN A 637 -62.69 15.22 63.41
CA ASN A 637 -62.90 16.60 62.93
C ASN A 637 -62.06 17.60 63.71
N ALA A 638 -61.31 18.45 63.00
CA ALA A 638 -60.79 19.72 63.51
C ALA A 638 -60.81 20.77 62.39
N SER A 639 -61.47 21.90 62.62
CA SER A 639 -61.59 23.02 61.68
C SER A 639 -60.69 24.18 62.09
N THR A 640 -60.10 24.89 61.13
CA THR A 640 -60.05 26.37 60.99
C THR A 640 -58.90 26.82 60.07
N GLY A 641 -59.00 28.03 59.50
CA GLY A 641 -57.84 28.76 58.95
C GLY A 641 -57.89 29.10 57.46
N LEU A 642 -58.61 30.17 57.09
CA LEU A 642 -58.44 30.84 55.79
C LEU A 642 -57.60 32.12 55.96
N THR A 643 -56.46 32.22 55.29
CA THR A 643 -55.76 33.49 55.01
C THR A 643 -55.10 33.45 53.61
N PRO A 644 -55.15 34.53 52.81
CA PRO A 644 -54.55 34.56 51.47
C PRO A 644 -53.18 35.25 51.43
N VAL A 645 -52.25 34.68 50.67
CA VAL A 645 -50.96 35.28 50.24
C VAL A 645 -50.82 34.95 48.75
N SER A 646 -51.04 35.86 47.78
CA SER A 646 -50.36 37.13 47.47
C SER A 646 -49.08 36.97 46.63
N THR A 647 -48.91 37.88 45.66
CA THR A 647 -47.77 38.03 44.74
C THR A 647 -47.44 36.87 43.80
N ASN A 648 -48.15 36.82 42.67
CA ASN A 648 -47.49 36.52 41.39
C ASN A 648 -46.49 37.67 41.07
N LYS A 649 -45.32 37.31 40.53
CA LYS A 649 -44.44 38.21 39.77
C LYS A 649 -44.36 37.70 38.32
N TYR A 650 -43.76 38.49 37.43
CA TYR A 650 -43.63 38.22 35.99
C TYR A 650 -44.93 38.29 35.17
N LEU A 651 -45.56 39.48 35.08
CA LEU A 651 -46.32 39.88 33.88
C LEU A 651 -46.52 41.42 33.81
N THR A 652 -45.43 42.19 33.84
CA THR A 652 -45.45 43.66 33.71
C THR A 652 -44.25 44.14 32.90
N ASN A 653 -44.40 44.21 31.57
CA ASN A 653 -43.64 45.06 30.63
C ASN A 653 -44.13 44.82 29.20
N LEU A 654 -45.08 45.63 28.72
CA LEU A 654 -45.39 45.92 27.30
C LEU A 654 -46.67 46.79 27.25
N LEU A 655 -46.49 48.12 27.35
CA LEU A 655 -47.43 49.26 27.23
C LEU A 655 -46.84 50.38 28.15
N THR A 656 -46.67 51.66 27.80
CA THR A 656 -46.92 52.44 26.56
C THR A 656 -45.66 53.27 26.14
N PRO A 657 -45.62 54.56 25.71
CA PRO A 657 -44.88 54.92 24.48
C PRO A 657 -43.90 56.13 24.60
N GLU A 658 -43.50 56.65 23.43
CA GLU A 658 -42.88 57.98 23.16
C GLU A 658 -41.51 58.35 23.76
N ALA A 659 -40.54 58.58 22.87
CA ALA A 659 -39.59 59.70 22.96
C ALA A 659 -39.06 60.06 21.55
N VAL A 660 -38.89 61.36 21.28
CA VAL A 660 -38.42 61.89 19.98
C VAL A 660 -36.92 62.20 20.00
N LYS A 661 -36.19 61.74 18.97
CA LYS A 661 -35.02 62.34 18.29
C LYS A 661 -34.73 61.48 17.04
N SER A 662 -34.61 62.01 15.82
CA SER A 662 -33.65 63.01 15.29
C SER A 662 -32.29 62.40 14.94
N ASP A 663 -31.69 62.94 13.87
CA ASP A 663 -30.40 62.60 13.24
C ASP A 663 -30.51 61.41 12.27
N GLU A 664 -30.60 61.58 10.94
CA GLU A 664 -29.70 62.24 9.97
C GLU A 664 -28.62 61.30 9.36
N ASN A 665 -29.06 60.35 8.54
CA ASN A 665 -28.45 60.12 7.21
C ASN A 665 -29.29 59.17 6.34
N ALA A 666 -29.66 59.60 5.13
CA ALA A 666 -30.35 58.76 4.15
C ALA A 666 -30.11 59.28 2.71
N ASN A 667 -28.89 59.10 2.20
CA ASN A 667 -28.54 59.51 0.84
C ASN A 667 -29.39 58.74 -0.21
N LYS A 668 -30.12 59.51 -1.02
CA LYS A 668 -30.89 59.16 -2.22
C LYS A 668 -30.79 60.42 -3.11
N GLN A 669 -30.60 60.36 -4.43
CA GLN A 669 -31.27 59.53 -5.44
C GLN A 669 -30.34 59.25 -6.66
N PRO A 670 -30.79 58.58 -7.75
CA PRO A 670 -29.92 58.08 -8.81
C PRO A 670 -29.83 58.98 -10.07
N THR A 671 -28.76 58.76 -10.84
CA THR A 671 -28.72 58.74 -12.32
C THR A 671 -27.60 57.80 -12.74
#